data_AF-A0A9E6RQZ2-F1
#
_entry.id   AF-A0A9E6RQZ2-F1
#
_cell.length_a   1.000
_cell.length_b   1.000
_cell.length_c   1.000
_cell.angle_alpha   90.00
_cell.angle_beta   90.00
_cell.angle_gamma   90.00
#
_symmetry.space_group_name_H-M   'P 1'
#
loop_
_entity.id
_entity.type
_entity.pdbx_description
1 polymer ?
#
loop_
_entity_poly.entity_id
_entity_poly.type
_entity_poly.pdbx_seq_one_letter_code
_entity_poly.pdbx_strand_id
1 'polypeptide(L)'
;MALTFNDTYYLSNNADVLAAVGRGTFATASQHYSLFGARELRNPNSTFNAREYVLQNDDLVRAFQNGTLLNPFQHYLTFGVTENRAPNAALFGFDSARYLSTHADVAAAVGTGKAFSSAMQHYLLFGATEGRAAQKTDGTAITGLSTGSTFTLTTNPDNITGTSGNDTINGYLGTATTATLSAADVINGGAGTDTMVLTADNNAAGALPAATITGVEVFSIRETGGTAGSYDFASVNGETSVINRTSTDAVSFLNLAAGTSLTLQGDGTTTMGATTFTMASATTAAAIVVDGVGTSGTPNLTRNATGAAAITITTTGSTANTLGTIDLDTGTALTGLTINAASNLTASLDANDYAANSTLTLKGSATINLSGAALAANITTVDGSAMTAGGFNVTTGVANASVTGGAGNDTIGIGNLVNTSATVSGGAGTDVISLSDAAALTAAIGARFTNFEILRITDDGDDGGDAFTVSQITGITGLQLAAISTNDAVTLNSVSATQAGAVTILGSQAAAPVINVTNATNVGQLDTLTINVNDDSSTKNTITLADLTAAGVETFNISMTDNTTFTAMTGLTALTSMTLTGAGNASLTTGALAINVNSVIDGSAMTGTLTFVGTAATTNGLKVTGGAGNDTITGTPQADAILGGAGNDSITAGNGIDTITSGAGRDRIIVDATATANRDVVTDFTVGIGGDALTFGTAYLKANNTAVTAGDLATTSVVTVGTSGNLTGAAGQFVFLITVENVSGSLSTNGDSVLNALVTGAGSGTITLANAADTLVFLVSNGTDVGVYYAVGGGDTAVANTEINLVATLSGVSLASLVGGTNGNFVVV
;
A
#
# COMPACT_ATOMS: atom_id res chain seq x y z
N MET A 1 -27.13 40.80 6.56
CA MET A 1 -26.98 40.14 7.89
C MET A 1 -25.48 40.01 8.19
N ALA A 2 -24.87 41.01 8.83
CA ALA A 2 -23.41 41.12 8.99
C ALA A 2 -22.93 40.98 10.45
N LEU A 3 -23.75 40.44 11.36
CA LEU A 3 -23.39 40.31 12.78
C LEU A 3 -23.76 38.94 13.37
N THR A 4 -24.00 37.94 12.53
CA THR A 4 -24.25 36.56 12.94
C THR A 4 -23.16 35.64 12.41
N PHE A 5 -23.00 34.47 13.02
CA PHE A 5 -22.19 33.42 12.40
C PHE A 5 -22.79 33.05 11.03
N ASN A 6 -21.95 32.85 10.01
CA ASN A 6 -22.37 32.48 8.67
C ASN A 6 -21.73 31.14 8.29
N ASP A 7 -22.55 30.08 8.32
CA ASP A 7 -22.12 28.72 8.03
C ASP A 7 -21.46 28.61 6.65
N THR A 8 -22.07 29.18 5.61
CA THR A 8 -21.55 29.11 4.24
C THR A 8 -20.19 29.80 4.11
N TYR A 9 -20.05 31.01 4.66
CA TYR A 9 -18.78 31.73 4.66
C TYR A 9 -17.71 30.99 5.45
N TYR A 10 -18.07 30.48 6.64
CA TYR A 10 -17.13 29.80 7.50
C TYR A 10 -16.61 28.51 6.84
N LEU A 11 -17.48 27.76 6.18
CA LEU A 11 -17.09 26.55 5.46
C LEU A 11 -16.28 26.86 4.20
N SER A 12 -16.65 27.88 3.43
CA SER A 12 -15.92 28.24 2.20
C SER A 12 -14.51 28.79 2.46
N ASN A 13 -14.27 29.36 3.65
CA ASN A 13 -12.97 29.90 4.04
C ASN A 13 -12.16 28.95 4.93
N ASN A 14 -12.71 27.80 5.32
CA ASN A 14 -12.06 26.81 6.18
C ASN A 14 -12.30 25.40 5.63
N ALA A 15 -11.53 25.06 4.58
CA ALA A 15 -11.66 23.78 3.86
C ALA A 15 -11.50 22.56 4.78
N ASP A 16 -10.65 22.67 5.80
CA ASP A 16 -10.46 21.65 6.84
C ASP A 16 -11.75 21.41 7.66
N VAL A 17 -12.51 22.47 7.96
CA VAL A 17 -13.79 22.36 8.67
C VAL A 17 -14.89 21.82 7.77
N LEU A 18 -14.94 22.24 6.50
CA LEU A 18 -15.86 21.67 5.51
C LEU A 18 -15.70 20.15 5.39
N ALA A 19 -14.45 19.68 5.33
CA ALA A 19 -14.15 18.25 5.34
C ALA A 19 -14.57 17.57 6.66
N ALA A 20 -14.31 18.20 7.81
CA ALA A 20 -14.67 17.64 9.11
C ALA A 20 -16.19 17.56 9.34
N VAL A 21 -16.96 18.52 8.83
CA VAL A 21 -18.43 18.48 8.84
C VAL A 21 -18.96 17.46 7.85
N GLY A 22 -18.40 17.40 6.63
CA GLY A 22 -18.77 16.39 5.62
C GLY A 22 -18.53 14.94 6.06
N ARG A 23 -17.53 14.72 6.93
CA ARG A 23 -17.24 13.42 7.56
C ARG A 23 -18.06 13.14 8.83
N GLY A 24 -18.85 14.11 9.31
CA GLY A 24 -19.64 13.99 10.54
C GLY A 24 -18.85 14.12 11.85
N THR A 25 -17.55 14.48 11.80
CA THR A 25 -16.73 14.76 13.00
C THR A 25 -17.30 15.94 13.79
N PHE A 26 -17.83 16.93 13.09
CA PHE A 26 -18.66 17.99 13.65
C PHE A 26 -20.02 17.95 12.98
N ALA A 27 -21.09 18.08 13.76
CA ALA A 27 -22.45 18.12 13.25
C ALA A 27 -22.71 19.39 12.41
N THR A 28 -22.05 20.50 12.75
CA THR A 28 -22.20 21.80 12.05
C THR A 28 -20.91 22.62 12.08
N ALA A 29 -20.80 23.58 11.16
CA ALA A 29 -19.73 24.59 11.13
C ALA A 29 -19.69 25.42 12.43
N SER A 30 -20.87 25.77 12.96
CA SER A 30 -21.01 26.53 14.20
C SER A 30 -20.54 25.76 15.44
N GLN A 31 -20.68 24.42 15.44
CA GLN A 31 -20.13 23.57 16.50
C GLN A 31 -18.60 23.63 16.52
N HIS A 32 -17.96 23.46 15.35
CA HIS A 32 -16.50 23.60 15.24
C HIS A 32 -16.03 24.98 15.71
N TYR A 33 -16.67 26.04 15.22
CA TYR A 33 -16.29 27.41 15.58
C TYR A 33 -16.34 27.65 17.09
N SER A 34 -17.40 27.16 17.76
CA SER A 34 -17.60 27.35 19.19
C SER A 34 -16.59 26.59 20.05
N LEU A 35 -16.15 25.41 19.60
CA LEU A 35 -15.18 24.58 20.31
C LEU A 35 -13.73 25.01 20.05
N PHE A 36 -13.40 25.35 18.81
CA PHE A 36 -12.03 25.56 18.35
C PHE A 36 -11.85 26.89 17.61
N GLY A 37 -12.66 27.13 16.58
CA GLY A 37 -12.42 28.22 15.62
C GLY A 37 -12.28 29.60 16.23
N ALA A 38 -13.02 29.91 17.31
CA ALA A 38 -12.90 31.20 17.99
C ALA A 38 -11.55 31.40 18.70
N ARG A 39 -10.96 30.32 19.25
CA ARG A 39 -9.62 30.33 19.88
C ARG A 39 -8.51 30.30 18.84
N GLU A 40 -8.80 29.82 17.63
CA GLU A 40 -7.87 29.85 16.50
C GLU A 40 -7.90 31.18 15.75
N LEU A 41 -8.69 32.15 16.23
CA LEU A 41 -8.90 33.46 15.58
C LEU A 41 -9.42 33.34 14.15
N ARG A 42 -10.24 32.33 13.86
CA ARG A 42 -10.92 32.19 12.57
C ARG A 42 -12.08 33.17 12.45
N ASN A 43 -12.36 33.60 11.23
CA ASN A 43 -13.39 34.60 10.95
C ASN A 43 -14.77 33.93 10.83
N PRO A 44 -15.76 34.29 11.66
CA PRO A 44 -17.10 33.68 11.68
C PRO A 44 -18.03 34.14 10.56
N ASN A 45 -17.72 35.28 9.95
CA ASN A 45 -18.42 35.88 8.83
C ASN A 45 -17.48 36.84 8.10
N SER A 46 -17.91 37.34 6.94
CA SER A 46 -17.14 38.24 6.07
C SER A 46 -16.86 39.62 6.66
N THR A 47 -17.53 40.01 7.74
CA THR A 47 -17.46 41.37 8.29
C THR A 47 -16.66 41.49 9.59
N PHE A 48 -16.42 40.37 10.29
CA PHE A 48 -15.65 40.32 11.52
C PHE A 48 -14.35 39.55 11.33
N ASN A 49 -13.22 40.24 11.56
CA ASN A 49 -11.90 39.63 11.55
C ASN A 49 -11.42 39.43 13.00
N ALA A 50 -11.40 38.18 13.46
CA ALA A 50 -11.11 37.87 14.86
C ALA A 50 -9.68 38.25 15.25
N ARG A 51 -8.72 38.05 14.35
CA ARG A 51 -7.31 38.38 14.59
C ARG A 51 -7.11 39.89 14.69
N GLU A 52 -7.64 40.64 13.73
CA GLU A 52 -7.54 42.11 13.74
C GLU A 52 -8.25 42.71 14.94
N TYR A 53 -9.44 42.20 15.27
CA TYR A 53 -10.20 42.65 16.43
C TYR A 53 -9.42 42.48 17.74
N VAL A 54 -8.70 41.38 17.91
CA VAL A 54 -7.85 41.18 19.08
C VAL A 54 -6.63 42.11 19.03
N LEU A 55 -5.92 42.17 17.90
CA LEU A 55 -4.65 42.92 17.79
C LEU A 55 -4.79 44.44 17.92
N GLN A 56 -5.91 45.00 17.47
CA GLN A 56 -6.14 46.45 17.55
C GLN A 56 -6.60 46.93 18.94
N ASN A 57 -6.82 46.01 19.88
CA ASN A 57 -7.33 46.27 21.22
C ASN A 57 -6.38 45.68 22.28
N ASP A 58 -5.50 46.51 22.84
CA ASP A 58 -4.44 46.08 23.78
C ASP A 58 -4.94 45.32 25.01
N ASP A 59 -6.16 45.59 25.47
CA ASP A 59 -6.82 44.85 26.54
C ASP A 59 -7.19 43.42 26.10
N LEU A 60 -7.62 43.24 24.85
CA LEU A 60 -7.97 41.93 24.28
C LEU A 60 -6.74 41.10 23.93
N VAL A 61 -5.63 41.72 23.49
CA VAL A 61 -4.36 41.00 23.30
C VAL A 61 -3.95 40.32 24.59
N ARG A 62 -3.94 41.06 25.71
CA ARG A 62 -3.61 40.52 27.04
C ARG A 62 -4.60 39.47 27.52
N ALA A 63 -5.89 39.71 27.33
CA ALA A 63 -6.93 38.76 27.72
C ALA A 63 -6.87 37.46 26.90
N PHE A 64 -6.51 37.54 25.62
CA PHE A 64 -6.35 36.38 24.76
C PHE A 64 -5.09 35.57 25.11
N GLN A 65 -3.95 36.24 25.30
CA GLN A 65 -2.69 35.60 25.72
C GLN A 65 -2.82 34.88 27.07
N ASN A 66 -3.58 35.46 28.02
CA ASN A 66 -3.81 34.86 29.33
C ASN A 66 -4.97 33.84 29.35
N GLY A 67 -5.57 33.54 28.19
CA GLY A 67 -6.64 32.56 28.06
C GLY A 67 -7.99 32.96 28.67
N THR A 68 -8.17 34.23 29.05
CA THR A 68 -9.45 34.73 29.61
C THR A 68 -10.42 35.18 28.52
N LEU A 69 -9.95 35.52 27.33
CA LEU A 69 -10.77 35.79 26.15
C LEU A 69 -10.93 34.50 25.32
N LEU A 70 -12.04 33.79 25.51
CA LEU A 70 -12.29 32.50 24.82
C LEU A 70 -12.87 32.64 23.41
N ASN A 71 -13.65 33.69 23.18
CA ASN A 71 -14.32 33.91 21.90
C ASN A 71 -14.36 35.42 21.58
N PRO A 72 -13.44 35.91 20.71
CA PRO A 72 -13.39 37.31 20.32
C PRO A 72 -14.66 37.81 19.65
N PHE A 73 -15.35 36.95 18.87
CA PHE A 73 -16.61 37.32 18.22
C PHE A 73 -17.74 37.50 19.23
N GLN A 74 -17.85 36.61 20.22
CA GLN A 74 -18.81 36.79 21.30
C GLN A 74 -18.53 38.05 22.12
N HIS A 75 -17.25 38.35 22.40
CA HIS A 75 -16.87 39.59 23.06
C HIS A 75 -17.27 40.82 22.23
N TYR A 76 -17.06 40.77 20.92
CA TYR A 76 -17.51 41.83 20.02
C TYR A 76 -19.02 42.05 20.08
N LEU A 77 -19.81 40.98 19.97
CA LEU A 77 -21.27 41.07 20.03
C LEU A 77 -21.78 41.58 21.38
N THR A 78 -21.09 41.25 22.48
CA THR A 78 -21.53 41.60 23.84
C THR A 78 -21.09 43.01 24.25
N PHE A 79 -19.86 43.41 23.90
CA PHE A 79 -19.24 44.65 24.35
C PHE A 79 -18.71 45.50 23.18
N GLY A 80 -18.02 44.87 22.22
CA GLY A 80 -17.35 45.61 21.15
C GLY A 80 -18.28 46.52 20.33
N VAL A 81 -19.51 46.07 20.06
CA VAL A 81 -20.51 46.86 19.33
C VAL A 81 -20.92 48.12 20.09
N THR A 82 -21.15 48.03 21.41
CA THR A 82 -21.58 49.17 22.25
C THR A 82 -20.42 50.08 22.63
N GLU A 83 -19.22 49.51 22.76
CA GLU A 83 -17.96 50.23 22.96
C GLU A 83 -17.44 50.87 21.68
N ASN A 84 -18.16 50.73 20.56
CA ASN A 84 -17.80 51.29 19.26
C ASN A 84 -16.44 50.81 18.73
N ARG A 85 -16.05 49.57 19.08
CA ARG A 85 -14.84 48.94 18.55
C ARG A 85 -15.05 48.51 17.11
N ALA A 86 -14.02 48.61 16.28
CA ALA A 86 -14.09 48.18 14.89
C ALA A 86 -14.07 46.65 14.78
N PRO A 87 -14.87 45.99 13.94
CA PRO A 87 -14.81 44.52 13.78
C PRO A 87 -13.64 44.05 12.89
N ASN A 88 -13.00 44.96 12.17
CA ASN A 88 -11.88 44.72 11.26
C ASN A 88 -11.07 46.02 11.06
N ALA A 89 -9.90 45.92 10.44
CA ALA A 89 -8.97 47.03 10.23
C ALA A 89 -9.53 48.13 9.30
N ALA A 90 -10.39 47.78 8.33
CA ALA A 90 -10.99 48.76 7.42
C ALA A 90 -11.91 49.74 8.18
N LEU A 91 -12.55 49.28 9.25
CA LEU A 91 -13.41 50.07 10.14
C LEU A 91 -12.66 50.71 11.32
N PHE A 92 -11.35 50.46 11.47
CA PHE A 92 -10.58 51.07 12.54
C PHE A 92 -10.59 52.60 12.41
N GLY A 93 -10.96 53.27 13.50
CA GLY A 93 -11.14 54.72 13.53
C GLY A 93 -12.47 55.23 12.98
N PHE A 94 -13.49 54.38 12.76
CA PHE A 94 -14.84 54.81 12.33
C PHE A 94 -15.40 55.95 13.22
N ASP A 95 -15.69 57.09 12.60
CA ASP A 95 -16.20 58.28 13.28
C ASP A 95 -17.71 58.20 13.49
N SER A 96 -18.10 57.56 14.60
CA SER A 96 -19.50 57.40 14.99
C SER A 96 -20.22 58.72 15.26
N ALA A 97 -19.53 59.71 15.80
CA ALA A 97 -20.12 61.02 16.07
C ALA A 97 -20.49 61.72 14.76
N ARG A 98 -19.57 61.72 13.80
CA ARG A 98 -19.83 62.25 12.47
C ARG A 98 -20.93 61.47 11.77
N TYR A 99 -20.88 60.14 11.78
CA TYR A 99 -21.87 59.30 11.13
C TYR A 99 -23.30 59.56 11.65
N LEU A 100 -23.49 59.75 12.97
CA LEU A 100 -24.78 60.12 13.54
C LEU A 100 -25.18 61.57 13.23
N SER A 101 -24.23 62.50 13.19
CA SER A 101 -24.52 63.90 12.85
C SER A 101 -24.96 64.11 11.40
N THR A 102 -24.48 63.27 10.47
CA THR A 102 -24.82 63.34 9.04
C THR A 102 -26.03 62.49 8.67
N HIS A 103 -26.48 61.58 9.55
CA HIS A 103 -27.62 60.69 9.31
C HIS A 103 -28.61 60.80 10.47
N ALA A 104 -29.46 61.84 10.42
CA ALA A 104 -30.40 62.17 11.48
C ALA A 104 -31.39 61.04 11.80
N ASP A 105 -31.77 60.25 10.80
CA ASP A 105 -32.58 59.05 10.95
C ASP A 105 -31.88 57.96 11.76
N VAL A 106 -30.56 57.79 11.58
CA VAL A 106 -29.75 56.84 12.37
C VAL A 106 -29.49 57.36 13.77
N ALA A 107 -29.25 58.67 13.96
CA ALA A 107 -29.21 59.28 15.30
C ALA A 107 -30.53 59.06 16.05
N ALA A 108 -31.64 59.26 15.32
CA ALA A 108 -32.98 58.91 15.77
C ALA A 108 -33.25 57.40 15.81
N ALA A 109 -32.35 56.53 15.36
CA ALA A 109 -32.40 55.08 15.51
C ALA A 109 -31.41 54.53 16.57
N VAL A 110 -30.54 55.37 17.16
CA VAL A 110 -29.66 55.00 18.30
C VAL A 110 -30.07 55.62 19.67
N GLY A 111 -30.60 56.86 19.74
CA GLY A 111 -30.79 57.60 21.02
C GLY A 111 -32.07 57.48 21.92
N THR A 112 -33.11 56.68 21.64
CA THR A 112 -34.40 56.62 22.42
C THR A 112 -35.10 55.25 22.28
N GLY A 113 -34.69 54.25 23.09
CA GLY A 113 -35.34 52.92 23.21
C GLY A 113 -35.21 51.94 22.03
N LYS A 114 -34.00 51.74 21.46
CA LYS A 114 -33.86 51.53 20.00
C LYS A 114 -33.34 50.21 19.45
N ALA A 115 -33.69 50.06 18.17
CA ALA A 115 -33.35 49.01 17.20
C ALA A 115 -31.84 48.82 16.93
N PHE A 116 -31.00 49.82 17.23
CA PHE A 116 -29.54 49.71 17.12
C PHE A 116 -28.85 50.23 18.39
N SER A 117 -27.81 49.53 18.82
CA SER A 117 -27.01 49.82 20.00
C SER A 117 -25.82 50.76 19.73
N SER A 118 -25.42 50.94 18.45
CA SER A 118 -24.41 51.92 18.06
C SER A 118 -24.49 52.32 16.59
N ALA A 119 -23.82 53.43 16.23
CA ALA A 119 -23.64 53.86 14.85
C ALA A 119 -22.92 52.80 13.99
N MET A 120 -21.90 52.16 14.56
CA MET A 120 -21.18 51.04 13.96
C MET A 120 -22.13 49.87 13.65
N GLN A 121 -23.04 49.53 14.58
CA GLN A 121 -24.01 48.46 14.35
C GLN A 121 -24.93 48.75 13.17
N HIS A 122 -25.45 49.99 13.09
CA HIS A 122 -26.25 50.41 11.94
C HIS A 122 -25.44 50.36 10.65
N TYR A 123 -24.21 50.87 10.65
CA TYR A 123 -23.38 50.90 9.46
C TYR A 123 -23.09 49.50 8.92
N LEU A 124 -22.77 48.55 9.80
CA LEU A 124 -22.54 47.15 9.43
C LEU A 124 -23.79 46.44 8.92
N LEU A 125 -24.95 46.71 9.52
CA LEU A 125 -26.19 46.01 9.16
C LEU A 125 -26.87 46.60 7.92
N PHE A 126 -26.76 47.91 7.71
CA PHE A 126 -27.52 48.65 6.70
C PHE A 126 -26.68 49.72 6.00
N GLY A 127 -25.92 50.52 6.74
CA GLY A 127 -25.28 51.72 6.18
C GLY A 127 -24.28 51.46 5.05
N ALA A 128 -23.48 50.41 5.13
CA ALA A 128 -22.54 50.03 4.07
C ALA A 128 -23.28 49.60 2.79
N THR A 129 -24.33 48.80 2.93
CA THR A 129 -25.16 48.33 1.80
C THR A 129 -26.07 49.41 1.21
N GLU A 130 -26.48 50.39 2.03
CA GLU A 130 -27.25 51.57 1.61
C GLU A 130 -26.37 52.64 0.94
N GLY A 131 -25.05 52.43 0.86
CA GLY A 131 -24.11 53.40 0.28
C GLY A 131 -23.95 54.67 1.13
N ARG A 132 -24.26 54.62 2.43
CA ARG A 132 -24.11 55.78 3.32
C ARG A 132 -22.64 56.11 3.52
N ALA A 133 -22.28 57.37 3.29
CA ALA A 133 -20.91 57.82 3.46
C ALA A 133 -20.46 57.67 4.93
N ALA A 134 -19.39 56.91 5.14
CA ALA A 134 -18.72 56.78 6.43
C ALA A 134 -17.26 57.21 6.30
N GLN A 135 -16.70 57.72 7.39
CA GLN A 135 -15.33 58.19 7.44
C GLN A 135 -14.66 57.75 8.74
N LYS A 136 -13.33 57.70 8.69
CA LYS A 136 -12.49 57.59 9.87
C LYS A 136 -12.35 58.96 10.56
N THR A 137 -11.92 58.96 11.81
CA THR A 137 -11.68 60.18 12.61
C THR A 137 -10.64 61.13 12.00
N ASP A 138 -9.79 60.64 11.10
CA ASP A 138 -8.83 61.45 10.34
C ASP A 138 -9.41 62.05 9.04
N GLY A 139 -10.70 61.81 8.75
CA GLY A 139 -11.39 62.29 7.56
C GLY A 139 -11.31 61.35 6.35
N THR A 140 -10.58 60.23 6.44
CA THR A 140 -10.49 59.23 5.36
C THR A 140 -11.84 58.55 5.12
N ALA A 141 -12.27 58.45 3.87
CA ALA A 141 -13.48 57.71 3.52
C ALA A 141 -13.33 56.20 3.78
N ILE A 142 -14.38 55.57 4.32
CA ILE A 142 -14.45 54.13 4.50
C ILE A 142 -15.14 53.54 3.25
N THR A 143 -14.40 52.76 2.47
CA THR A 143 -14.83 52.09 1.22
C THR A 143 -14.47 50.59 1.29
N GLY A 144 -15.12 49.73 0.52
CA GLY A 144 -14.70 48.32 0.36
C GLY A 144 -15.21 47.32 1.42
N LEU A 145 -16.32 47.61 2.10
CA LEU A 145 -16.95 46.68 3.06
C LEU A 145 -18.10 45.87 2.44
N SER A 146 -18.26 45.88 1.12
CA SER A 146 -19.29 45.05 0.47
C SER A 146 -18.89 43.59 0.57
N THR A 147 -19.78 42.74 1.08
CA THR A 147 -19.68 41.30 0.84
C THR A 147 -19.75 41.09 -0.67
N GLY A 148 -18.75 40.42 -1.25
CA GLY A 148 -18.81 40.05 -2.67
C GLY A 148 -20.11 39.32 -3.00
N SER A 149 -20.54 39.46 -4.24
CA SER A 149 -21.80 38.99 -4.79
C SER A 149 -21.58 37.82 -5.74
N THR A 150 -22.57 36.94 -5.84
CA THR A 150 -22.58 35.89 -6.86
C THR A 150 -23.58 36.24 -7.96
N PHE A 151 -23.08 36.31 -9.19
CA PHE A 151 -23.85 36.52 -10.41
C PHE A 151 -23.93 35.21 -11.18
N THR A 152 -25.05 34.94 -11.83
CA THR A 152 -25.21 33.79 -12.73
C THR A 152 -25.67 34.32 -14.07
N LEU A 153 -24.87 34.04 -15.10
CA LEU A 153 -25.16 34.46 -16.47
C LEU A 153 -26.37 33.68 -17.01
N THR A 154 -27.08 34.30 -17.94
CA THR A 154 -28.24 33.74 -18.64
C THR A 154 -27.92 33.54 -20.11
N THR A 155 -28.81 32.91 -20.87
CA THR A 155 -28.63 32.78 -22.33
C THR A 155 -28.91 34.08 -23.10
N ASN A 156 -29.37 35.13 -22.41
CA ASN A 156 -29.57 36.47 -22.99
C ASN A 156 -28.33 37.33 -22.72
N PRO A 157 -28.11 38.41 -23.49
CA PRO A 157 -27.03 39.34 -23.22
C PRO A 157 -27.10 39.89 -21.80
N ASP A 158 -26.04 39.66 -21.03
CA ASP A 158 -25.87 40.12 -19.66
C ASP A 158 -24.94 41.35 -19.59
N ASN A 159 -25.27 42.29 -18.70
CA ASN A 159 -24.42 43.43 -18.39
C ASN A 159 -24.17 43.47 -16.88
N ILE A 160 -23.10 42.82 -16.45
CA ILE A 160 -22.74 42.65 -15.04
C ILE A 160 -21.71 43.69 -14.65
N THR A 161 -21.97 44.37 -13.53
CA THR A 161 -20.97 45.18 -12.82
C THR A 161 -20.92 44.70 -11.38
N GLY A 162 -19.75 44.19 -11.00
CA GLY A 162 -19.46 43.70 -9.66
C GLY A 162 -19.38 44.82 -8.61
N THR A 163 -19.18 44.38 -7.38
CA THR A 163 -19.09 45.20 -6.19
C THR A 163 -17.63 45.63 -5.93
N SER A 164 -17.35 46.03 -4.69
CA SER A 164 -15.99 46.36 -4.23
C SER A 164 -15.35 45.23 -3.41
N GLY A 165 -15.98 44.06 -3.37
CA GLY A 165 -15.47 42.86 -2.70
C GLY A 165 -15.54 41.67 -3.65
N ASN A 166 -14.82 40.60 -3.33
CA ASN A 166 -14.61 39.44 -4.21
C ASN A 166 -15.89 38.78 -4.70
N ASP A 167 -16.26 39.06 -5.94
CA ASP A 167 -17.45 38.53 -6.60
C ASP A 167 -17.20 37.18 -7.26
N THR A 168 -18.28 36.46 -7.54
CA THR A 168 -18.26 35.20 -8.31
C THR A 168 -19.24 35.31 -9.47
N ILE A 169 -18.77 35.07 -10.69
CA ILE A 169 -19.59 35.07 -11.91
C ILE A 169 -19.66 33.64 -12.45
N ASN A 170 -20.83 33.02 -12.37
CA ASN A 170 -21.06 31.67 -12.87
C ASN A 170 -21.57 31.71 -14.32
N GLY A 171 -20.91 30.96 -15.20
CA GLY A 171 -21.27 30.85 -16.60
C GLY A 171 -21.13 29.44 -17.15
N TYR A 172 -21.71 29.22 -18.32
CA TYR A 172 -21.67 27.98 -19.07
C TYR A 172 -21.26 28.26 -20.51
N LEU A 173 -20.29 27.47 -20.99
CA LEU A 173 -19.84 27.47 -22.39
C LEU A 173 -20.44 26.26 -23.10
N GLY A 174 -21.12 26.51 -24.21
CA GLY A 174 -21.92 25.50 -24.90
C GLY A 174 -22.19 25.87 -26.35
N THR A 175 -23.19 25.23 -26.95
CA THR A 175 -23.73 25.67 -28.23
C THR A 175 -24.42 27.03 -28.09
N ALA A 176 -24.64 27.75 -29.19
CA ALA A 176 -25.28 29.06 -29.18
C ALA A 176 -26.64 29.13 -28.45
N THR A 177 -27.34 28.02 -28.29
CA THR A 177 -28.64 27.96 -27.58
C THR A 177 -28.53 27.63 -26.10
N THR A 178 -27.36 27.18 -25.63
CA THR A 178 -27.14 26.75 -24.23
C THR A 178 -26.06 27.57 -23.53
N ALA A 179 -25.17 28.22 -24.28
CA ALA A 179 -24.15 29.11 -23.75
C ALA A 179 -24.79 30.28 -23.00
N THR A 180 -24.28 30.53 -21.80
CA THR A 180 -24.63 31.72 -21.01
C THR A 180 -23.50 32.75 -21.00
N LEU A 181 -22.30 32.37 -21.45
CA LEU A 181 -21.24 33.33 -21.77
C LEU A 181 -21.10 33.39 -23.29
N SER A 182 -21.27 34.57 -23.86
CA SER A 182 -21.37 34.87 -25.29
C SER A 182 -20.70 36.20 -25.62
N ALA A 183 -20.45 36.47 -26.90
CA ALA A 183 -19.83 37.74 -27.32
C ALA A 183 -20.72 38.99 -27.07
N ALA A 184 -22.00 38.80 -26.72
CA ALA A 184 -22.90 39.90 -26.39
C ALA A 184 -22.78 40.37 -24.93
N ASP A 185 -22.09 39.61 -24.09
CA ASP A 185 -22.00 39.88 -22.66
C ASP A 185 -20.92 40.90 -22.34
N VAL A 186 -21.23 41.76 -21.36
CA VAL A 186 -20.32 42.75 -20.79
C VAL A 186 -20.19 42.47 -19.31
N ILE A 187 -18.97 42.12 -18.89
CA ILE A 187 -18.68 41.68 -17.53
C ILE A 187 -17.55 42.55 -16.98
N ASN A 188 -17.86 43.21 -15.87
CA ASN A 188 -16.88 43.92 -15.06
C ASN A 188 -16.95 43.37 -13.64
N GLY A 189 -15.91 42.70 -13.14
CA GLY A 189 -15.88 42.19 -11.76
C GLY A 189 -15.77 43.29 -10.71
N GLY A 190 -15.41 44.52 -11.09
CA GLY A 190 -15.37 45.65 -10.18
C GLY A 190 -14.02 45.74 -9.47
N ALA A 191 -14.03 45.91 -8.15
CA ALA A 191 -12.82 45.91 -7.35
C ALA A 191 -12.84 44.72 -6.39
N GLY A 192 -11.70 44.09 -6.17
CA GLY A 192 -11.62 42.86 -5.39
C GLY A 192 -10.70 41.86 -6.08
N THR A 193 -10.80 40.60 -5.68
CA THR A 193 -10.30 39.47 -6.47
C THR A 193 -11.52 38.67 -6.92
N ASP A 194 -11.90 38.86 -8.16
CA ASP A 194 -13.16 38.40 -8.71
C ASP A 194 -12.96 37.11 -9.51
N THR A 195 -13.89 36.17 -9.34
CA THR A 195 -13.77 34.82 -9.89
C THR A 195 -14.84 34.53 -10.93
N MET A 196 -14.43 34.17 -12.14
CA MET A 196 -15.31 33.60 -13.16
C MET A 196 -15.25 32.08 -13.12
N VAL A 197 -16.39 31.44 -12.87
CA VAL A 197 -16.54 29.97 -12.83
C VAL A 197 -17.29 29.51 -14.07
N LEU A 198 -16.60 28.75 -14.92
CA LEU A 198 -17.11 28.25 -16.19
C LEU A 198 -17.17 26.72 -16.18
N THR A 199 -18.26 26.19 -16.72
CA THR A 199 -18.36 24.77 -17.09
C THR A 199 -18.62 24.70 -18.58
N ALA A 200 -17.93 23.79 -19.28
CA ALA A 200 -18.12 23.57 -20.69
C ALA A 200 -18.47 22.10 -20.99
N ASP A 201 -19.42 21.91 -21.90
CA ASP A 201 -19.87 20.61 -22.37
C ASP A 201 -20.34 20.70 -23.84
N ASN A 202 -20.23 19.58 -24.58
CA ASN A 202 -20.53 19.33 -25.99
C ASN A 202 -19.47 19.75 -27.03
N ASN A 203 -19.56 19.14 -28.21
CA ASN A 203 -18.66 19.21 -29.37
C ASN A 203 -18.44 20.63 -30.00
N ALA A 204 -19.05 21.68 -29.44
CA ALA A 204 -18.95 23.08 -29.87
C ALA A 204 -18.54 24.04 -28.75
N ALA A 205 -18.32 23.53 -27.54
CA ALA A 205 -17.75 24.27 -26.42
C ALA A 205 -16.23 24.08 -26.41
N GLY A 206 -15.47 25.11 -26.04
CA GLY A 206 -14.01 25.01 -26.03
C GLY A 206 -13.26 26.26 -26.46
N ALA A 207 -13.88 27.45 -26.47
CA ALA A 207 -13.18 28.71 -26.65
C ALA A 207 -13.81 29.80 -25.78
N LEU A 208 -12.99 30.72 -25.25
CA LEU A 208 -13.52 31.94 -24.64
C LEU A 208 -14.17 32.77 -25.77
N PRO A 209 -15.44 33.17 -25.65
CA PRO A 209 -16.06 34.06 -26.62
C PRO A 209 -15.44 35.45 -26.53
N ALA A 210 -15.57 36.26 -27.57
CA ALA A 210 -15.10 37.66 -27.61
C ALA A 210 -15.95 38.61 -26.72
N ALA A 211 -16.44 38.13 -25.58
CA ALA A 211 -17.13 38.92 -24.57
C ALA A 211 -16.18 40.00 -24.01
N THR A 212 -16.74 41.14 -23.58
CA THR A 212 -15.93 42.15 -22.89
C THR A 212 -15.82 41.77 -21.41
N ILE A 213 -14.69 41.18 -21.02
CA ILE A 213 -14.43 40.77 -19.63
C ILE A 213 -13.34 41.68 -19.05
N THR A 214 -13.64 42.37 -17.95
CA THR A 214 -12.75 43.31 -17.27
C THR A 214 -12.83 43.11 -15.76
N GLY A 215 -11.75 43.39 -15.02
CA GLY A 215 -11.72 43.30 -13.55
C GLY A 215 -12.08 41.90 -13.03
N VAL A 216 -11.66 40.84 -13.74
CA VAL A 216 -11.80 39.45 -13.29
C VAL A 216 -10.41 38.85 -13.26
N GLU A 217 -9.96 38.42 -12.08
CA GLU A 217 -8.59 37.97 -11.87
C GLU A 217 -8.45 36.45 -11.86
N VAL A 218 -9.52 35.72 -11.53
CA VAL A 218 -9.50 34.26 -11.38
C VAL A 218 -10.47 33.61 -12.35
N PHE A 219 -10.00 32.67 -13.16
CA PHE A 219 -10.84 31.87 -14.06
C PHE A 219 -10.80 30.40 -13.64
N SER A 220 -11.95 29.82 -13.34
CA SER A 220 -12.09 28.41 -12.94
C SER A 220 -12.93 27.65 -13.95
N ILE A 221 -12.29 26.82 -14.77
CA ILE A 221 -12.87 26.19 -15.96
C ILE A 221 -12.98 24.68 -15.75
N ARG A 222 -14.13 24.10 -16.14
CA ARG A 222 -14.41 22.66 -16.08
C ARG A 222 -14.87 22.09 -17.44
N GLU A 223 -13.94 21.38 -18.06
CA GLU A 223 -13.96 20.32 -19.10
C GLU A 223 -14.84 19.10 -18.96
N THR A 224 -16.01 18.99 -19.60
CA THR A 224 -16.76 17.70 -19.59
C THR A 224 -17.41 17.24 -20.91
N GLY A 225 -17.13 17.92 -22.03
CA GLY A 225 -17.84 17.73 -23.30
C GLY A 225 -17.42 16.55 -24.18
N GLY A 226 -16.47 15.71 -23.75
CA GLY A 226 -15.91 14.62 -24.57
C GLY A 226 -14.94 15.07 -25.67
N THR A 227 -14.63 16.38 -25.73
CA THR A 227 -13.76 17.02 -26.73
C THR A 227 -12.82 17.98 -26.01
N ALA A 228 -11.60 18.14 -26.53
CA ALA A 228 -10.62 19.04 -25.93
C ALA A 228 -11.03 20.52 -26.02
N GLY A 229 -10.96 21.24 -24.91
CA GLY A 229 -11.23 22.68 -24.83
C GLY A 229 -9.96 23.52 -25.01
N SER A 230 -10.08 24.73 -25.59
CA SER A 230 -8.98 25.67 -25.86
C SER A 230 -9.34 27.12 -25.55
N TYR A 231 -8.89 27.62 -24.41
CA TYR A 231 -9.26 28.92 -23.84
C TYR A 231 -8.16 29.96 -24.05
N ASP A 232 -8.40 30.93 -24.91
CA ASP A 232 -7.45 31.99 -25.24
C ASP A 232 -7.68 33.26 -24.41
N PHE A 233 -6.68 33.64 -23.62
CA PHE A 233 -6.71 34.80 -22.72
C PHE A 233 -6.16 36.08 -23.35
N ALA A 234 -5.79 36.09 -24.64
CA ALA A 234 -5.21 37.28 -25.29
C ALA A 234 -6.08 38.55 -25.21
N SER A 235 -7.40 38.41 -25.09
CA SER A 235 -8.34 39.53 -24.93
C SER A 235 -8.77 39.79 -23.48
N VAL A 236 -8.36 38.95 -22.53
CA VAL A 236 -8.58 39.16 -21.10
C VAL A 236 -7.44 40.02 -20.55
N ASN A 237 -7.77 40.93 -19.64
CA ASN A 237 -6.78 41.80 -19.02
C ASN A 237 -6.89 41.72 -17.50
N GLY A 238 -5.78 41.42 -16.84
CA GLY A 238 -5.67 41.40 -15.39
C GLY A 238 -5.88 40.02 -14.77
N GLU A 239 -5.97 38.94 -15.56
CA GLU A 239 -6.00 37.60 -15.01
C GLU A 239 -4.69 37.29 -14.25
N THR A 240 -4.83 36.69 -13.08
CA THR A 240 -3.72 36.32 -12.20
C THR A 240 -3.73 34.83 -11.85
N SER A 241 -4.87 34.16 -12.05
CA SER A 241 -5.02 32.73 -11.80
C SER A 241 -5.97 32.08 -12.80
N VAL A 242 -5.54 30.98 -13.39
CA VAL A 242 -6.38 30.10 -14.20
C VAL A 242 -6.38 28.71 -13.58
N ILE A 243 -7.56 28.15 -13.37
CA ILE A 243 -7.79 26.88 -12.69
C ILE A 243 -8.45 25.92 -13.68
N ASN A 244 -7.75 24.84 -14.01
CA ASN A 244 -8.37 23.64 -14.57
C ASN A 244 -9.02 22.86 -13.41
N ARG A 245 -10.34 22.95 -13.27
CA ARG A 245 -11.09 22.37 -12.17
C ARG A 245 -11.80 21.09 -12.61
N THR A 246 -11.25 19.94 -12.23
CA THR A 246 -11.88 18.62 -12.43
C THR A 246 -12.33 18.34 -13.87
N SER A 247 -11.60 18.87 -14.86
CA SER A 247 -11.89 18.63 -16.27
C SER A 247 -11.57 17.19 -16.65
N THR A 248 -12.56 16.45 -17.14
CA THR A 248 -12.38 15.06 -17.62
C THR A 248 -11.79 15.00 -19.02
N ASP A 249 -11.94 16.07 -19.80
CA ASP A 249 -11.33 16.21 -21.13
C ASP A 249 -10.05 17.05 -21.09
N ALA A 250 -9.25 16.97 -22.15
CA ALA A 250 -8.04 17.77 -22.28
C ALA A 250 -8.39 19.27 -22.38
N VAL A 251 -7.57 20.12 -21.74
CA VAL A 251 -7.76 21.57 -21.70
C VAL A 251 -6.48 22.27 -22.13
N SER A 252 -6.61 23.25 -23.02
CA SER A 252 -5.53 24.15 -23.42
C SER A 252 -5.82 25.58 -22.95
N PHE A 253 -4.89 26.22 -22.27
CA PHE A 253 -4.96 27.64 -21.92
C PHE A 253 -3.92 28.43 -22.72
N LEU A 254 -4.36 29.34 -23.57
CA LEU A 254 -3.48 30.06 -24.49
C LEU A 254 -3.29 31.51 -24.03
N ASN A 255 -2.08 32.03 -24.26
CA ASN A 255 -1.73 33.44 -24.07
C ASN A 255 -1.95 33.98 -22.64
N LEU A 256 -1.64 33.17 -21.63
CA LEU A 256 -1.74 33.59 -20.23
C LEU A 256 -0.81 34.79 -19.94
N ALA A 257 -1.31 35.81 -19.25
CA ALA A 257 -0.51 36.97 -18.86
C ALA A 257 0.72 36.60 -18.02
N ALA A 258 1.69 37.50 -18.04
CA ALA A 258 2.92 37.39 -17.27
C ALA A 258 2.59 37.32 -15.76
N GLY A 259 3.06 36.27 -15.08
CA GLY A 259 2.85 36.07 -13.64
C GLY A 259 1.56 35.32 -13.28
N THR A 260 0.71 35.00 -14.27
CA THR A 260 -0.48 34.18 -14.05
C THR A 260 -0.10 32.80 -13.51
N SER A 261 -0.79 32.39 -12.45
CA SER A 261 -0.67 31.05 -11.90
C SER A 261 -1.61 30.08 -12.63
N LEU A 262 -1.12 28.87 -12.93
CA LEU A 262 -1.92 27.78 -13.47
C LEU A 262 -2.16 26.77 -12.35
N THR A 263 -3.43 26.49 -12.04
CA THR A 263 -3.81 25.47 -11.05
C THR A 263 -4.49 24.29 -11.72
N LEU A 264 -3.99 23.08 -11.50
CA LEU A 264 -4.69 21.83 -11.78
C LEU A 264 -5.38 21.40 -10.49
N GLN A 265 -6.70 21.57 -10.42
CA GLN A 265 -7.49 21.26 -9.23
C GLN A 265 -8.37 20.04 -9.48
N GLY A 266 -8.00 18.91 -8.87
CA GLY A 266 -8.81 17.70 -8.83
C GLY A 266 -9.65 17.58 -7.56
N ASP A 267 -10.38 16.48 -7.45
CA ASP A 267 -11.16 16.09 -6.26
C ASP A 267 -10.64 14.80 -5.61
N GLY A 268 -9.49 14.29 -6.08
CA GLY A 268 -8.88 13.04 -5.64
C GLY A 268 -9.43 11.76 -6.30
N THR A 269 -10.55 11.84 -7.02
CA THR A 269 -11.31 10.67 -7.51
C THR A 269 -11.62 10.73 -9.01
N THR A 270 -11.83 11.92 -9.55
CA THR A 270 -12.14 12.15 -10.96
C THR A 270 -10.85 12.08 -11.78
N THR A 271 -10.82 11.22 -12.79
CA THR A 271 -9.74 11.19 -13.80
C THR A 271 -9.76 12.48 -14.59
N MET A 272 -8.74 13.33 -14.39
CA MET A 272 -8.61 14.56 -15.16
C MET A 272 -7.98 14.31 -16.54
N GLY A 273 -8.37 15.11 -17.52
CA GLY A 273 -7.73 15.17 -18.83
C GLY A 273 -6.40 15.96 -18.78
N ALA A 274 -5.60 15.84 -19.85
CA ALA A 274 -4.33 16.54 -19.96
C ALA A 274 -4.50 18.07 -19.95
N THR A 275 -3.54 18.79 -19.39
CA THR A 275 -3.52 20.26 -19.39
C THR A 275 -2.36 20.77 -20.23
N THR A 276 -2.66 21.58 -21.24
CA THR A 276 -1.66 22.30 -22.03
C THR A 276 -1.78 23.80 -21.75
N PHE A 277 -0.67 24.53 -21.73
CA PHE A 277 -0.73 25.99 -21.63
C PHE A 277 0.37 26.72 -22.41
N THR A 278 0.10 27.98 -22.75
CA THR A 278 1.08 28.94 -23.28
C THR A 278 0.99 30.27 -22.54
N MET A 279 2.13 30.94 -22.38
CA MET A 279 2.19 32.29 -21.83
C MET A 279 2.21 33.30 -22.97
N ALA A 280 1.63 34.49 -22.77
CA ALA A 280 1.66 35.59 -23.74
C ALA A 280 3.09 36.06 -24.06
N SER A 281 4.03 35.87 -23.12
CA SER A 281 5.46 36.09 -23.33
C SER A 281 6.27 34.86 -22.91
N ALA A 282 7.10 34.41 -23.85
CA ALA A 282 8.06 33.33 -23.75
C ALA A 282 8.93 33.36 -22.48
N THR A 283 9.36 34.55 -22.04
CA THR A 283 10.34 34.69 -20.95
C THR A 283 9.76 34.63 -19.54
N THR A 284 8.44 34.50 -19.40
CA THR A 284 7.80 34.63 -18.09
C THR A 284 7.68 33.28 -17.40
N ALA A 285 8.21 33.17 -16.18
CA ALA A 285 8.00 32.00 -15.33
C ALA A 285 6.50 31.87 -14.99
N ALA A 286 5.96 30.66 -15.13
CA ALA A 286 4.62 30.33 -14.66
C ALA A 286 4.73 29.67 -13.27
N ALA A 287 3.89 30.12 -12.33
CA ALA A 287 3.69 29.41 -11.08
C ALA A 287 2.63 28.32 -11.32
N ILE A 288 3.02 27.06 -11.16
CA ILE A 288 2.11 25.93 -11.38
C ILE A 288 1.71 25.37 -10.01
N VAL A 289 0.41 25.19 -9.80
CA VAL A 289 -0.14 24.56 -8.60
C VAL A 289 -0.85 23.27 -8.99
N VAL A 290 -0.58 22.19 -8.27
CA VAL A 290 -1.24 20.89 -8.46
C VAL A 290 -1.94 20.53 -7.16
N ASP A 291 -3.27 20.50 -7.18
CA ASP A 291 -4.10 20.44 -5.99
C ASP A 291 -5.12 19.31 -6.09
N GLY A 292 -4.88 18.22 -5.37
CA GLY A 292 -5.79 17.09 -5.27
C GLY A 292 -6.14 16.38 -6.59
N VAL A 293 -5.22 16.29 -7.56
CA VAL A 293 -5.46 15.59 -8.84
C VAL A 293 -5.79 14.10 -8.64
N GLY A 294 -5.35 13.49 -7.54
CA GLY A 294 -5.71 12.12 -7.16
C GLY A 294 -4.89 11.04 -7.88
N THR A 295 -5.29 9.78 -7.69
CA THR A 295 -4.62 8.58 -8.27
C THR A 295 -5.46 7.89 -9.34
N SER A 296 -6.67 8.39 -9.63
CA SER A 296 -7.61 7.83 -10.61
C SER A 296 -7.18 8.08 -12.07
N GLY A 297 -6.10 8.82 -12.28
CA GLY A 297 -5.52 9.09 -13.59
C GLY A 297 -4.15 9.76 -13.49
N THR A 298 -3.50 9.90 -14.64
CA THR A 298 -2.17 10.49 -14.79
C THR A 298 -2.19 11.56 -15.88
N PRO A 299 -2.90 12.69 -15.69
CA PRO A 299 -2.97 13.73 -16.71
C PRO A 299 -1.58 14.29 -16.99
N ASN A 300 -1.26 14.43 -18.27
CA ASN A 300 -0.03 15.13 -18.68
C ASN A 300 -0.18 16.63 -18.45
N LEU A 301 0.93 17.27 -18.10
CA LEU A 301 1.05 18.72 -18.01
C LEU A 301 2.05 19.16 -19.07
N THR A 302 1.58 19.94 -20.05
CA THR A 302 2.40 20.40 -21.17
C THR A 302 2.46 21.91 -21.23
N ARG A 303 3.67 22.48 -21.38
CA ARG A 303 3.83 23.90 -21.72
C ARG A 303 4.30 24.05 -23.17
N ASN A 304 3.45 24.59 -24.03
CA ASN A 304 3.71 24.73 -25.46
C ASN A 304 4.28 26.11 -25.85
N ALA A 305 5.32 26.57 -25.14
CA ALA A 305 6.02 27.81 -25.44
C ALA A 305 7.43 27.84 -24.84
N THR A 306 8.36 28.50 -25.53
CA THR A 306 9.77 28.60 -25.15
C THR A 306 10.01 29.76 -24.17
N GLY A 307 11.07 29.71 -23.34
CA GLY A 307 11.75 30.93 -22.85
C GLY A 307 11.86 31.19 -21.34
N ALA A 308 11.19 30.44 -20.44
CA ALA A 308 11.45 30.61 -19.01
C ALA A 308 12.69 29.82 -18.59
N ALA A 309 13.66 30.49 -17.97
CA ALA A 309 14.88 29.83 -17.49
C ALA A 309 14.62 28.87 -16.33
N ALA A 310 13.59 29.12 -15.50
CA ALA A 310 13.23 28.28 -14.37
C ALA A 310 11.70 28.27 -14.12
N ILE A 311 11.18 27.14 -13.65
CA ILE A 311 9.76 26.94 -13.30
C ILE A 311 9.65 26.44 -11.87
N THR A 312 8.58 26.82 -11.18
CA THR A 312 8.21 26.25 -9.88
C THR A 312 6.85 25.57 -9.95
N ILE A 313 6.81 24.30 -9.54
CA ILE A 313 5.59 23.53 -9.30
C ILE A 313 5.38 23.45 -7.79
N THR A 314 4.20 23.79 -7.30
CA THR A 314 3.80 23.60 -5.92
C THR A 314 2.66 22.59 -5.86
N THR A 315 2.77 21.57 -5.01
CA THR A 315 1.66 20.63 -4.80
C THR A 315 0.98 20.91 -3.47
N THR A 316 -0.35 20.91 -3.49
CA THR A 316 -1.22 21.15 -2.33
C THR A 316 -2.35 20.13 -2.28
N GLY A 317 -3.24 20.27 -1.30
CA GLY A 317 -4.43 19.43 -1.16
C GLY A 317 -4.26 18.31 -0.15
N SER A 318 -5.39 17.73 0.27
CA SER A 318 -5.42 16.64 1.24
C SER A 318 -5.21 15.25 0.62
N THR A 319 -5.31 15.14 -0.71
CA THR A 319 -5.11 13.91 -1.47
C THR A 319 -3.75 13.94 -2.18
N ALA A 320 -3.20 12.76 -2.48
CA ALA A 320 -1.99 12.66 -3.28
C ALA A 320 -2.24 13.19 -4.70
N ASN A 321 -1.23 13.84 -5.28
CA ASN A 321 -1.24 14.33 -6.64
C ASN A 321 -0.50 13.35 -7.55
N THR A 322 -1.17 12.88 -8.59
CA THR A 322 -0.56 12.07 -9.63
C THR A 322 -0.70 12.80 -10.96
N LEU A 323 0.43 12.99 -11.64
CA LEU A 323 0.51 13.45 -13.02
C LEU A 323 1.14 12.35 -13.88
N GLY A 324 0.92 12.43 -15.18
CA GLY A 324 1.67 11.62 -16.15
C GLY A 324 3.04 12.23 -16.39
N THR A 325 3.31 12.59 -17.63
CA THR A 325 4.53 13.35 -17.98
C THR A 325 4.30 14.84 -17.76
N ILE A 326 5.24 15.46 -17.05
CA ILE A 326 5.45 16.90 -16.98
C ILE A 326 6.43 17.26 -18.09
N ASP A 327 5.90 17.86 -19.15
CA ASP A 327 6.60 18.36 -20.34
C ASP A 327 6.53 19.88 -20.32
N LEU A 328 7.63 20.53 -19.98
CA LEU A 328 7.67 21.96 -19.74
C LEU A 328 8.41 22.73 -20.83
N ASP A 329 8.89 22.07 -21.88
CA ASP A 329 9.51 22.76 -23.00
C ASP A 329 9.45 21.99 -24.33
N THR A 330 9.11 22.71 -25.39
CA THR A 330 9.15 22.22 -26.77
C THR A 330 10.15 22.98 -27.65
N GLY A 331 11.00 23.87 -27.09
CA GLY A 331 12.02 24.55 -27.90
C GLY A 331 13.15 25.36 -27.23
N THR A 332 13.07 25.78 -25.95
CA THR A 332 14.20 26.40 -25.20
C THR A 332 14.37 25.76 -23.82
N ALA A 333 15.43 24.98 -23.70
CA ALA A 333 15.66 24.12 -22.56
C ALA A 333 15.76 24.88 -21.22
N LEU A 334 15.09 24.36 -20.18
CA LEU A 334 15.05 24.86 -18.82
C LEU A 334 16.41 24.77 -18.14
N THR A 335 16.84 25.84 -17.46
CA THR A 335 18.05 25.82 -16.62
C THR A 335 17.81 25.23 -15.23
N GLY A 336 16.56 25.09 -14.82
CA GLY A 336 16.19 24.37 -13.60
C GLY A 336 14.69 24.25 -13.37
N LEU A 337 14.32 23.29 -12.53
CA LEU A 337 12.95 23.04 -12.08
C LEU A 337 12.94 23.00 -10.55
N THR A 338 12.00 23.70 -9.93
CA THR A 338 11.72 23.56 -8.50
C THR A 338 10.38 22.87 -8.28
N ILE A 339 10.37 21.82 -7.45
CA ILE A 339 9.15 21.18 -6.97
C ILE A 339 9.04 21.42 -5.46
N ASN A 340 7.95 22.06 -5.05
CA ASN A 340 7.63 22.38 -3.66
C ASN A 340 6.42 21.55 -3.21
N ALA A 341 6.67 20.42 -2.55
CA ALA A 341 5.63 19.48 -2.19
C ALA A 341 5.08 19.71 -0.78
N ALA A 342 3.91 20.33 -0.67
CA ALA A 342 3.12 20.34 0.57
C ALA A 342 2.20 19.11 0.66
N SER A 343 1.93 18.45 -0.47
CA SER A 343 1.23 17.17 -0.58
C SER A 343 1.97 16.24 -1.53
N ASN A 344 1.74 14.93 -1.44
CA ASN A 344 2.51 13.94 -2.20
C ASN A 344 2.37 14.18 -3.71
N LEU A 345 3.47 14.08 -4.45
CA LEU A 345 3.50 14.13 -5.91
C LEU A 345 4.04 12.81 -6.47
N THR A 346 3.37 12.26 -7.48
CA THR A 346 3.92 11.24 -8.37
C THR A 346 3.84 11.74 -9.82
N ALA A 347 4.94 11.75 -10.54
CA ALA A 347 5.01 12.19 -11.94
C ALA A 347 6.24 11.64 -12.67
N SER A 348 6.29 11.77 -13.99
CA SER A 348 7.52 11.65 -14.79
C SER A 348 7.90 13.01 -15.36
N LEU A 349 9.21 13.27 -15.51
CA LEU A 349 9.72 14.48 -16.17
C LEU A 349 10.11 14.14 -17.61
N ASP A 350 9.81 15.00 -18.57
CA ASP A 350 10.27 14.81 -19.95
C ASP A 350 11.79 14.97 -20.06
N ALA A 351 12.46 14.10 -20.82
CA ALA A 351 13.90 14.11 -20.93
C ALA A 351 14.46 15.27 -21.78
N ASN A 352 13.62 15.89 -22.61
CA ASN A 352 14.04 16.92 -23.59
C ASN A 352 13.95 18.35 -23.04
N ASP A 353 13.41 18.52 -21.83
CA ASP A 353 13.11 19.84 -21.27
C ASP A 353 14.33 20.63 -20.80
N TYR A 354 15.47 19.99 -20.53
CA TYR A 354 16.50 20.57 -19.65
C TYR A 354 17.77 20.96 -20.40
N ALA A 355 18.30 22.15 -20.10
CA ALA A 355 19.59 22.64 -20.58
C ALA A 355 20.75 21.88 -19.90
N ALA A 356 21.93 21.90 -20.51
CA ALA A 356 23.11 21.26 -19.90
C ALA A 356 23.44 21.87 -18.52
N ASN A 357 23.72 21.00 -17.54
CA ASN A 357 24.01 21.34 -16.14
C ASN A 357 22.81 21.91 -15.36
N SER A 358 21.59 21.53 -15.74
CA SER A 358 20.39 21.96 -15.03
C SER A 358 20.29 21.37 -13.64
N THR A 359 19.62 22.12 -12.75
CA THR A 359 19.36 21.71 -11.37
C THR A 359 17.88 21.42 -11.16
N LEU A 360 17.59 20.26 -10.58
CA LEU A 360 16.28 19.92 -10.02
C LEU A 360 16.31 20.20 -8.51
N THR A 361 15.50 21.15 -8.04
CA THR A 361 15.38 21.49 -6.63
C THR A 361 14.09 20.90 -6.06
N LEU A 362 14.21 20.11 -5.00
CA LEU A 362 13.11 19.45 -4.31
C LEU A 362 13.00 20.06 -2.90
N LYS A 363 11.79 20.45 -2.50
CA LYS A 363 11.52 21.00 -1.17
C LYS A 363 10.10 20.71 -0.72
N GLY A 364 9.83 20.98 0.57
CA GLY A 364 8.51 20.78 1.15
C GLY A 364 8.53 19.73 2.26
N SER A 365 7.36 19.18 2.59
CA SER A 365 7.19 18.22 3.70
C SER A 365 6.54 16.90 3.26
N ALA A 366 6.18 16.77 1.98
CA ALA A 366 5.48 15.62 1.43
C ALA A 366 6.36 14.85 0.43
N THR A 367 5.98 13.62 0.12
CA THR A 367 6.80 12.74 -0.73
C THR A 367 6.81 13.20 -2.18
N ILE A 368 7.97 13.18 -2.84
CA ILE A 368 8.09 13.45 -4.29
C ILE A 368 8.57 12.19 -5.00
N ASN A 369 7.70 11.53 -5.76
CA ASN A 369 8.05 10.35 -6.54
C ASN A 369 8.19 10.69 -8.03
N LEU A 370 9.42 10.61 -8.54
CA LEU A 370 9.79 10.80 -9.94
C LEU A 370 10.42 9.55 -10.55
N SER A 371 10.11 8.36 -10.00
CA SER A 371 10.74 7.10 -10.41
C SER A 371 10.22 6.51 -11.71
N GLY A 372 9.28 7.16 -12.40
CA GLY A 372 8.65 6.61 -13.61
C GLY A 372 9.60 6.49 -14.80
N ALA A 373 10.61 7.34 -14.88
CA ALA A 373 11.71 7.27 -15.84
C ALA A 373 12.98 7.84 -15.21
N ALA A 374 14.15 7.47 -15.74
CA ALA A 374 15.38 8.15 -15.36
C ALA A 374 15.31 9.64 -15.72
N LEU A 375 15.81 10.49 -14.82
CA LEU A 375 15.90 11.93 -15.04
C LEU A 375 16.71 12.24 -16.30
N ALA A 376 16.42 13.35 -16.95
CA ALA A 376 17.17 13.81 -18.12
C ALA A 376 18.68 13.85 -17.83
N ALA A 377 19.49 13.42 -18.80
CA ALA A 377 20.95 13.49 -18.71
C ALA A 377 21.49 14.90 -18.44
N ASN A 378 20.74 15.90 -18.87
CA ASN A 378 21.08 17.30 -18.67
C ASN A 378 20.87 17.80 -17.23
N ILE A 379 20.14 17.06 -16.39
CA ILE A 379 20.03 17.30 -14.95
C ILE A 379 21.25 16.69 -14.26
N THR A 380 22.23 17.52 -13.93
CA THR A 380 23.47 17.07 -13.26
C THR A 380 23.42 17.24 -11.75
N THR A 381 22.43 17.98 -11.25
CA THR A 381 22.27 18.27 -9.82
C THR A 381 20.82 18.04 -9.39
N VAL A 382 20.62 17.22 -8.37
CA VAL A 382 19.36 17.10 -7.63
C VAL A 382 19.60 17.60 -6.21
N ASP A 383 18.92 18.67 -5.83
CA ASP A 383 19.05 19.30 -4.52
C ASP A 383 17.75 19.20 -3.74
N GLY A 384 17.70 18.21 -2.83
CA GLY A 384 16.64 17.99 -1.86
C GLY A 384 16.93 18.56 -0.48
N SER A 385 17.99 19.36 -0.30
CA SER A 385 18.39 19.87 1.02
C SER A 385 17.32 20.72 1.72
N ALA A 386 16.33 21.22 0.98
CA ALA A 386 15.20 21.98 1.47
C ALA A 386 13.94 21.11 1.75
N MET A 387 14.03 19.79 1.62
CA MET A 387 13.00 18.86 2.10
C MET A 387 13.06 18.76 3.63
N THR A 388 11.89 18.92 4.25
CA THR A 388 11.70 18.92 5.71
C THR A 388 11.09 17.64 6.26
N ALA A 389 10.47 16.83 5.39
CA ALA A 389 9.94 15.49 5.64
C ALA A 389 9.56 14.84 4.29
N GLY A 390 9.06 13.60 4.31
CA GLY A 390 8.50 12.91 3.14
C GLY A 390 9.53 12.23 2.24
N GLY A 391 10.64 12.89 1.96
CA GLY A 391 11.69 12.39 1.07
C GLY A 391 11.28 12.35 -0.42
N PHE A 392 12.18 11.88 -1.28
CA PHE A 392 11.95 11.78 -2.72
C PHE A 392 12.48 10.48 -3.33
N ASN A 393 11.94 10.10 -4.49
CA ASN A 393 12.39 8.97 -5.28
C ASN A 393 12.77 9.42 -6.70
N VAL A 394 14.03 9.24 -7.07
CA VAL A 394 14.58 9.64 -8.39
C VAL A 394 15.60 8.60 -8.88
N THR A 395 15.73 8.47 -10.20
CA THR A 395 16.85 7.76 -10.83
C THR A 395 17.63 8.74 -11.70
N THR A 396 18.94 8.88 -11.49
CA THR A 396 19.78 9.80 -12.26
C THR A 396 20.03 9.26 -13.67
N GLY A 397 19.85 10.07 -14.73
CA GLY A 397 20.13 9.64 -16.11
C GLY A 397 21.56 9.89 -16.61
N VAL A 398 22.44 10.46 -15.78
CA VAL A 398 23.86 10.67 -16.12
C VAL A 398 24.80 10.14 -15.05
N ALA A 399 25.95 9.67 -15.52
CA ALA A 399 27.12 9.47 -14.69
C ALA A 399 27.55 10.78 -14.01
N ASN A 400 27.98 10.69 -12.75
CA ASN A 400 28.42 11.81 -11.91
C ASN A 400 27.34 12.90 -11.65
N ALA A 401 26.06 12.54 -11.57
CA ALA A 401 25.06 13.44 -11.00
C ALA A 401 25.34 13.67 -9.51
N SER A 402 25.30 14.93 -9.06
CA SER A 402 25.33 15.25 -7.63
C SER A 402 23.92 15.22 -7.07
N VAL A 403 23.71 14.47 -5.99
CA VAL A 403 22.40 14.38 -5.33
C VAL A 403 22.58 14.69 -3.85
N THR A 404 21.82 15.63 -3.35
CA THR A 404 21.77 15.96 -1.93
C THR A 404 20.36 15.66 -1.42
N GLY A 405 20.23 14.60 -0.62
CA GLY A 405 19.01 14.26 0.09
C GLY A 405 18.66 15.28 1.17
N GLY A 406 17.43 15.21 1.66
CA GLY A 406 16.89 16.11 2.68
C GLY A 406 16.45 15.36 3.91
N ALA A 407 15.38 15.83 4.58
CA ALA A 407 14.73 15.05 5.61
C ALA A 407 13.62 14.15 5.02
N GLY A 408 13.46 12.94 5.56
CA GLY A 408 12.54 11.93 5.05
C GLY A 408 13.31 10.75 4.45
N ASN A 409 12.61 9.73 3.98
CA ASN A 409 13.26 8.56 3.40
C ASN A 409 13.43 8.78 1.90
N ASP A 410 14.67 9.03 1.48
CA ASP A 410 15.02 9.26 0.08
C ASP A 410 15.37 7.93 -0.62
N THR A 411 15.00 7.79 -1.89
CA THR A 411 15.40 6.69 -2.78
C THR A 411 16.10 7.26 -3.99
N ILE A 412 17.38 6.92 -4.15
CA ILE A 412 18.23 7.47 -5.20
C ILE A 412 18.80 6.32 -6.03
N GLY A 413 18.29 6.18 -7.25
CA GLY A 413 18.82 5.26 -8.26
C GLY A 413 19.97 5.86 -9.05
N ILE A 414 21.05 5.11 -9.22
CA ILE A 414 22.20 5.50 -10.04
C ILE A 414 22.13 4.76 -11.37
N GLY A 415 21.50 5.39 -12.37
CA GLY A 415 21.22 4.74 -13.67
C GLY A 415 22.44 4.45 -14.56
N ASN A 416 23.62 4.98 -14.25
CA ASN A 416 24.89 4.63 -14.90
C ASN A 416 26.04 4.86 -13.89
N LEU A 417 26.68 3.79 -13.43
CA LEU A 417 27.70 3.88 -12.38
C LEU A 417 29.05 4.39 -12.92
N VAL A 418 29.21 5.71 -13.01
CA VAL A 418 30.54 6.35 -12.90
C VAL A 418 30.38 7.61 -12.07
N ASN A 419 30.73 7.52 -10.78
CA ASN A 419 30.76 8.66 -9.86
C ASN A 419 32.21 8.91 -9.39
N THR A 420 33.04 9.47 -10.26
CA THR A 420 34.43 9.81 -9.95
C THR A 420 34.56 11.17 -9.27
N SER A 421 33.59 12.08 -9.45
CA SER A 421 33.69 13.48 -9.01
C SER A 421 32.46 14.05 -8.26
N ALA A 422 31.28 13.43 -8.32
CA ALA A 422 30.05 13.93 -7.70
C ALA A 422 29.73 13.30 -6.34
N THR A 423 29.02 13.99 -5.46
CA THR A 423 28.61 13.41 -4.17
C THR A 423 27.15 13.03 -4.21
N VAL A 424 26.81 11.89 -3.63
CA VAL A 424 25.42 11.45 -3.50
C VAL A 424 25.19 11.18 -2.02
N SER A 425 24.30 11.95 -1.41
CA SER A 425 23.94 11.80 -0.01
C SER A 425 22.46 11.50 0.13
N GLY A 426 22.07 10.52 0.95
CA GLY A 426 20.67 10.28 1.30
C GLY A 426 20.09 11.34 2.24
N GLY A 427 20.92 12.01 3.04
CA GLY A 427 20.46 13.10 3.90
C GLY A 427 20.12 12.60 5.30
N ALA A 428 18.93 12.94 5.80
CA ALA A 428 18.45 12.53 7.11
C ALA A 428 17.18 11.69 6.96
N GLY A 429 17.25 10.42 7.32
CA GLY A 429 16.13 9.50 7.16
C GLY A 429 16.61 8.07 7.23
N THR A 430 15.83 7.18 6.65
CA THR A 430 16.30 5.85 6.26
C THR A 430 16.34 5.82 4.74
N ASP A 431 17.54 6.01 4.19
CA ASP A 431 17.71 6.32 2.78
C ASP A 431 18.17 5.10 1.99
N VAL A 432 17.67 4.98 0.77
CA VAL A 432 17.97 3.88 -0.15
C VAL A 432 18.83 4.38 -1.30
N ILE A 433 19.99 3.76 -1.49
CA ILE A 433 20.74 3.85 -2.74
C ILE A 433 20.44 2.62 -3.59
N SER A 434 20.00 2.83 -4.83
CA SER A 434 19.71 1.75 -5.79
C SER A 434 20.80 1.70 -6.85
N LEU A 435 21.46 0.56 -6.97
CA LEU A 435 22.53 0.29 -7.92
C LEU A 435 22.14 -0.89 -8.81
N SER A 436 22.56 -0.84 -10.08
CA SER A 436 22.28 -1.90 -11.04
C SER A 436 23.50 -2.54 -11.70
N ASP A 437 24.69 -2.00 -11.47
CA ASP A 437 25.93 -2.53 -12.05
C ASP A 437 27.03 -2.46 -10.97
N ALA A 438 27.64 -3.60 -10.67
CA ALA A 438 28.70 -3.73 -9.68
C ALA A 438 30.10 -3.40 -10.21
N ALA A 439 30.31 -3.40 -11.54
CA ALA A 439 31.63 -3.41 -12.18
C ALA A 439 32.50 -2.20 -11.83
N ALA A 440 31.90 -1.10 -11.35
CA ALA A 440 32.60 0.10 -10.93
C ALA A 440 32.58 0.38 -9.41
N LEU A 441 31.97 -0.44 -8.55
CA LEU A 441 31.93 -0.16 -7.12
C LEU A 441 33.31 -0.44 -6.47
N THR A 442 34.03 0.64 -6.17
CA THR A 442 35.30 0.61 -5.42
C THR A 442 35.11 1.32 -4.08
N ALA A 443 36.02 1.10 -3.12
CA ALA A 443 35.98 1.85 -1.86
C ALA A 443 36.03 3.38 -2.05
N ALA A 444 36.71 3.86 -3.10
CA ALA A 444 36.76 5.28 -3.43
C ALA A 444 35.43 5.83 -3.97
N ILE A 445 34.70 5.03 -4.76
CA ILE A 445 33.37 5.39 -5.27
C ILE A 445 32.32 5.26 -4.15
N GLY A 446 32.36 4.17 -3.39
CA GLY A 446 31.46 3.93 -2.26
C GLY A 446 31.57 5.00 -1.16
N ALA A 447 32.78 5.55 -0.92
CA ALA A 447 32.97 6.67 0.01
C ALA A 447 32.29 7.99 -0.42
N ARG A 448 31.80 8.07 -1.67
CA ARG A 448 31.04 9.23 -2.18
C ARG A 448 29.53 9.08 -1.96
N PHE A 449 29.10 7.90 -1.55
CA PHE A 449 27.76 7.59 -1.12
C PHE A 449 27.72 7.70 0.40
N THR A 450 27.00 8.71 0.90
CA THR A 450 26.97 9.04 2.34
C THR A 450 25.54 9.09 2.85
N ASN A 451 25.34 8.79 4.14
CA ASN A 451 24.01 8.83 4.78
C ASN A 451 22.99 7.96 4.01
N PHE A 452 23.36 6.70 3.76
CA PHE A 452 22.46 5.69 3.23
C PHE A 452 22.44 4.52 4.20
N GLU A 453 21.26 4.00 4.47
CA GLU A 453 21.05 2.87 5.38
C GLU A 453 20.70 1.60 4.62
N ILE A 454 20.18 1.73 3.39
CA ILE A 454 19.74 0.59 2.59
C ILE A 454 20.44 0.61 1.23
N LEU A 455 21.07 -0.51 0.89
CA LEU A 455 21.55 -0.78 -0.47
C LEU A 455 20.52 -1.64 -1.19
N ARG A 456 19.93 -1.12 -2.26
CA ARG A 456 19.07 -1.87 -3.18
C ARG A 456 19.84 -2.25 -4.43
N ILE A 457 19.74 -3.50 -4.82
CA ILE A 457 20.24 -4.02 -6.09
C ILE A 457 19.07 -4.19 -7.05
N THR A 458 19.24 -3.72 -8.27
CA THR A 458 18.28 -3.83 -9.38
C THR A 458 18.97 -4.42 -10.60
N ASP A 459 18.28 -5.25 -11.36
CA ASP A 459 18.79 -5.80 -12.63
C ASP A 459 19.07 -4.68 -13.64
N ASP A 460 20.25 -4.66 -14.26
CA ASP A 460 20.58 -3.77 -15.38
C ASP A 460 20.22 -4.37 -16.76
N GLY A 461 19.78 -5.63 -16.78
CA GLY A 461 19.38 -6.38 -17.96
C GLY A 461 20.56 -6.89 -18.78
N ASP A 462 21.78 -6.89 -18.24
CA ASP A 462 22.93 -7.47 -18.89
C ASP A 462 23.05 -9.00 -18.63
N ASP A 463 24.00 -9.68 -19.28
CA ASP A 463 24.24 -11.12 -19.10
C ASP A 463 25.44 -11.39 -18.15
N GLY A 464 25.94 -10.37 -17.45
CA GLY A 464 27.12 -10.37 -16.61
C GLY A 464 26.75 -10.40 -15.13
N GLY A 465 27.15 -11.46 -14.42
CA GLY A 465 26.85 -11.54 -12.98
C GLY A 465 27.45 -10.39 -12.17
N ASP A 466 26.63 -9.85 -11.27
CA ASP A 466 26.89 -8.64 -10.52
C ASP A 466 27.38 -8.91 -9.09
N ALA A 467 28.61 -8.50 -8.76
CA ALA A 467 29.25 -8.79 -7.46
C ALA A 467 29.48 -7.53 -6.60
N PHE A 468 28.57 -7.25 -5.67
CA PHE A 468 28.65 -6.10 -4.78
C PHE A 468 29.39 -6.42 -3.49
N THR A 469 30.43 -5.65 -3.14
CA THR A 469 31.04 -5.71 -1.80
C THR A 469 30.39 -4.67 -0.91
N VAL A 470 29.42 -5.10 -0.09
CA VAL A 470 28.54 -4.19 0.67
C VAL A 470 29.34 -3.25 1.59
N SER A 471 30.44 -3.72 2.16
CA SER A 471 31.30 -2.93 3.04
C SER A 471 32.00 -1.74 2.36
N GLN A 472 31.94 -1.62 1.02
CA GLN A 472 32.47 -0.46 0.30
C GLN A 472 31.61 0.79 0.49
N ILE A 473 30.33 0.63 0.85
CA ILE A 473 29.43 1.74 1.20
C ILE A 473 29.24 1.72 2.72
N THR A 474 29.71 2.76 3.38
CA THR A 474 29.59 2.87 4.85
C THR A 474 28.17 3.28 5.24
N GLY A 475 27.68 2.77 6.36
CA GLY A 475 26.36 3.13 6.89
C GLY A 475 25.23 2.17 6.52
N ILE A 476 25.43 1.30 5.52
CA ILE A 476 24.43 0.30 5.11
C ILE A 476 24.14 -0.66 6.27
N THR A 477 22.87 -0.72 6.67
CA THR A 477 22.32 -1.61 7.70
C THR A 477 21.28 -2.57 7.15
N GLY A 478 20.65 -2.26 6.01
CA GLY A 478 19.69 -3.12 5.32
C GLY A 478 20.06 -3.38 3.86
N LEU A 479 19.56 -4.49 3.31
CA LEU A 479 19.80 -4.90 1.93
C LEU A 479 18.47 -5.17 1.24
N GLN A 480 18.36 -4.76 -0.01
CA GLN A 480 17.18 -5.01 -0.84
C GLN A 480 17.58 -5.61 -2.18
N LEU A 481 16.86 -6.63 -2.62
CA LEU A 481 16.99 -7.20 -3.97
C LEU A 481 15.66 -6.99 -4.71
N ALA A 482 15.67 -6.18 -5.77
CA ALA A 482 14.58 -6.12 -6.72
C ALA A 482 14.55 -7.37 -7.61
N ALA A 483 13.58 -7.48 -8.52
CA ALA A 483 13.52 -8.61 -9.45
C ALA A 483 14.80 -8.72 -10.28
N ILE A 484 15.33 -9.94 -10.40
CA ILE A 484 16.56 -10.28 -11.13
C ILE A 484 16.27 -11.33 -12.20
N SER A 485 16.73 -11.09 -13.43
CA SER A 485 16.56 -11.97 -14.59
C SER A 485 17.42 -13.24 -14.52
N THR A 486 17.27 -14.15 -15.49
CA THR A 486 17.91 -15.48 -15.43
C THR A 486 19.42 -15.48 -15.66
N ASN A 487 19.96 -14.41 -16.25
CA ASN A 487 21.35 -14.36 -16.71
C ASN A 487 22.24 -13.42 -15.87
N ASP A 488 21.63 -12.60 -15.02
CA ASP A 488 22.32 -11.65 -14.16
C ASP A 488 22.33 -12.16 -12.71
N ALA A 489 23.32 -12.98 -12.35
CA ALA A 489 23.40 -13.52 -10.99
C ALA A 489 24.01 -12.50 -10.02
N VAL A 490 23.23 -12.06 -9.03
CA VAL A 490 23.70 -11.14 -7.99
C VAL A 490 24.44 -11.85 -6.86
N THR A 491 25.64 -11.38 -6.53
CA THR A 491 26.46 -11.78 -5.39
C THR A 491 26.70 -10.62 -4.43
N LEU A 492 26.30 -10.78 -3.17
CA LEU A 492 26.57 -9.85 -2.08
C LEU A 492 27.74 -10.36 -1.22
N ASN A 493 28.84 -9.63 -1.21
CA ASN A 493 30.05 -9.95 -0.47
C ASN A 493 30.21 -9.10 0.79
N SER A 494 30.84 -9.69 1.81
CA SER A 494 31.13 -9.03 3.09
C SER A 494 29.88 -8.48 3.78
N VAL A 495 28.80 -9.27 3.77
CA VAL A 495 27.55 -8.94 4.45
C VAL A 495 27.77 -9.09 5.96
N SER A 496 27.62 -8.03 6.73
CA SER A 496 27.73 -8.07 8.19
C SER A 496 26.53 -8.78 8.84
N ALA A 497 26.66 -9.20 10.10
CA ALA A 497 25.55 -9.82 10.83
C ALA A 497 24.30 -8.91 10.92
N THR A 498 24.49 -7.60 11.06
CA THR A 498 23.38 -6.62 11.04
C THR A 498 22.66 -6.62 9.69
N GLN A 499 23.42 -6.57 8.59
CA GLN A 499 22.86 -6.58 7.24
C GLN A 499 22.20 -7.92 6.89
N ALA A 500 22.79 -9.04 7.33
CA ALA A 500 22.21 -10.38 7.16
C ALA A 500 20.88 -10.53 7.92
N GLY A 501 20.70 -9.79 9.02
CA GLY A 501 19.42 -9.72 9.74
C GLY A 501 18.35 -8.83 9.10
N ALA A 502 18.67 -8.13 8.00
CA ALA A 502 17.82 -7.10 7.39
C ALA A 502 17.85 -7.16 5.86
N VAL A 503 17.73 -8.36 5.27
CA VAL A 503 17.60 -8.55 3.81
C VAL A 503 16.12 -8.56 3.44
N THR A 504 15.74 -7.80 2.41
CA THR A 504 14.39 -7.80 1.84
C THR A 504 14.43 -8.13 0.35
N ILE A 505 13.54 -9.01 -0.09
CA ILE A 505 13.35 -9.41 -1.48
C ILE A 505 12.05 -8.78 -1.97
N LEU A 506 12.18 -7.85 -2.92
CA LEU A 506 11.09 -7.06 -3.48
C LEU A 506 10.52 -7.68 -4.77
N GLY A 507 11.20 -8.67 -5.36
CA GLY A 507 10.82 -9.27 -6.64
C GLY A 507 11.39 -10.67 -6.84
N SER A 508 10.98 -11.35 -7.91
CA SER A 508 11.44 -12.71 -8.19
C SER A 508 12.91 -12.74 -8.61
N GLN A 509 13.67 -13.68 -8.06
CA GLN A 509 15.08 -13.93 -8.34
C GLN A 509 15.18 -15.14 -9.27
N ALA A 510 15.24 -14.88 -10.58
CA ALA A 510 15.31 -15.95 -11.58
C ALA A 510 16.72 -16.56 -11.66
N ALA A 511 17.77 -15.73 -11.55
CA ALA A 511 19.12 -16.19 -11.24
C ALA A 511 19.28 -16.41 -9.72
N ALA A 512 20.09 -17.39 -9.34
CA ALA A 512 20.34 -17.74 -7.94
C ALA A 512 21.15 -16.63 -7.24
N PRO A 513 20.58 -15.95 -6.23
CA PRO A 513 21.33 -14.94 -5.48
C PRO A 513 22.34 -15.61 -4.54
N VAL A 514 23.50 -14.99 -4.38
CA VAL A 514 24.55 -15.41 -3.44
C VAL A 514 24.72 -14.37 -2.35
N ILE A 515 24.58 -14.75 -1.08
CA ILE A 515 24.73 -13.86 0.08
C ILE A 515 25.86 -14.40 0.96
N ASN A 516 27.04 -13.79 0.84
CA ASN A 516 28.22 -14.16 1.61
C ASN A 516 28.26 -13.40 2.94
N VAL A 517 27.65 -14.00 3.96
CA VAL A 517 27.70 -13.51 5.35
C VAL A 517 29.13 -13.61 5.88
N THR A 518 29.62 -12.50 6.41
CA THR A 518 31.01 -12.37 6.87
C THR A 518 31.27 -13.34 8.01
N ASN A 519 32.33 -14.14 7.88
CA ASN A 519 32.76 -15.16 8.85
C ASN A 519 31.81 -16.35 9.05
N ALA A 520 30.77 -16.53 8.22
CA ALA A 520 29.81 -17.62 8.37
C ALA A 520 30.42 -19.03 8.21
N THR A 521 31.57 -19.15 7.54
CA THR A 521 32.27 -20.44 7.42
C THR A 521 33.16 -20.77 8.62
N ASN A 522 33.25 -19.89 9.63
CA ASN A 522 34.03 -20.14 10.83
C ASN A 522 33.27 -21.04 11.80
N VAL A 523 33.86 -22.19 12.12
CA VAL A 523 33.26 -23.17 13.04
C VAL A 523 33.06 -22.57 14.44
N GLY A 524 31.89 -22.83 15.05
CA GLY A 524 31.59 -22.53 16.45
C GLY A 524 30.85 -21.21 16.68
N GLN A 525 30.41 -20.55 15.62
CA GLN A 525 29.48 -19.43 15.67
C GLN A 525 28.11 -19.89 15.13
N LEU A 526 27.04 -19.22 15.56
CA LEU A 526 25.72 -19.39 14.96
C LEU A 526 25.49 -18.19 14.05
N ASP A 527 25.53 -18.42 12.75
CA ASP A 527 25.33 -17.39 11.76
C ASP A 527 23.87 -17.39 11.28
N THR A 528 23.28 -16.20 11.23
CA THR A 528 21.86 -16.00 10.93
C THR A 528 21.70 -15.16 9.67
N LEU A 529 20.83 -15.61 8.76
CA LEU A 529 20.30 -14.83 7.64
C LEU A 529 18.79 -14.70 7.81
N THR A 530 18.29 -13.47 7.75
CA THR A 530 16.85 -13.17 7.74
C THR A 530 16.48 -12.56 6.39
N ILE A 531 15.52 -13.17 5.70
CA ILE A 531 14.91 -12.67 4.48
C ILE A 531 13.47 -12.25 4.73
N ASN A 532 13.14 -11.01 4.38
CA ASN A 532 11.78 -10.52 4.30
C ASN A 532 11.32 -10.57 2.84
N VAL A 533 10.20 -11.22 2.54
CA VAL A 533 9.63 -11.27 1.19
C VAL A 533 8.38 -10.38 1.16
N ASN A 534 8.55 -9.20 0.58
CA ASN A 534 7.57 -8.12 0.57
C ASN A 534 7.89 -7.16 -0.58
N ASP A 535 7.02 -7.05 -1.59
CA ASP A 535 7.15 -6.09 -2.69
C ASP A 535 6.51 -4.72 -2.41
N ASP A 536 6.11 -4.48 -1.15
CA ASP A 536 5.38 -3.32 -0.67
C ASP A 536 3.99 -3.13 -1.35
N SER A 537 3.51 -4.13 -2.10
CA SER A 537 2.15 -4.17 -2.60
C SER A 537 1.17 -4.59 -1.52
N SER A 538 -0.04 -4.06 -1.60
CA SER A 538 -1.16 -4.55 -0.78
C SER A 538 -1.70 -5.91 -1.24
N THR A 539 -1.40 -6.31 -2.48
CA THR A 539 -1.78 -7.60 -3.05
C THR A 539 -0.66 -8.59 -2.86
N LYS A 540 -0.95 -9.76 -2.27
CA LYS A 540 0.03 -10.84 -2.13
C LYS A 540 0.41 -11.41 -3.50
N ASN A 541 1.59 -11.06 -3.99
CA ASN A 541 2.17 -11.59 -5.20
C ASN A 541 2.97 -12.86 -4.90
N THR A 542 3.32 -13.63 -5.93
CA THR A 542 4.22 -14.78 -5.77
C THR A 542 5.62 -14.39 -6.20
N ILE A 543 6.54 -14.35 -5.24
CA ILE A 543 7.96 -14.11 -5.44
C ILE A 543 8.67 -15.47 -5.47
N THR A 544 9.33 -15.76 -6.59
CA THR A 544 10.10 -16.99 -6.75
C THR A 544 11.58 -16.70 -6.51
N LEU A 545 12.21 -17.48 -5.64
CA LEU A 545 13.66 -17.48 -5.44
C LEU A 545 14.22 -18.76 -6.07
N ALA A 546 15.13 -18.58 -7.03
CA ALA A 546 16.05 -19.62 -7.43
C ALA A 546 16.99 -20.02 -6.27
N ASP A 547 17.87 -20.99 -6.52
CA ASP A 547 18.69 -21.69 -5.51
C ASP A 547 19.61 -20.77 -4.68
N LEU A 548 19.04 -20.08 -3.68
CA LEU A 548 19.74 -19.12 -2.82
C LEU A 548 20.96 -19.78 -2.17
N THR A 549 22.11 -19.11 -2.29
CA THR A 549 23.35 -19.57 -1.69
C THR A 549 23.76 -18.67 -0.54
N ALA A 550 23.89 -19.25 0.66
CA ALA A 550 24.42 -18.60 1.85
C ALA A 550 25.23 -19.63 2.66
N ALA A 551 26.42 -19.95 2.16
CA ALA A 551 27.27 -20.99 2.75
C ALA A 551 27.71 -20.62 4.18
N GLY A 552 27.60 -21.57 5.11
CA GLY A 552 27.95 -21.37 6.52
C GLY A 552 26.86 -20.72 7.38
N VAL A 553 25.66 -20.46 6.85
CA VAL A 553 24.55 -19.97 7.67
C VAL A 553 23.81 -21.15 8.31
N GLU A 554 23.78 -21.19 9.65
CA GLU A 554 23.06 -22.22 10.42
C GLU A 554 21.58 -21.89 10.64
N THR A 555 21.23 -20.60 10.77
CA THR A 555 19.87 -20.14 11.05
C THR A 555 19.33 -19.29 9.90
N PHE A 556 18.24 -19.74 9.27
CA PHE A 556 17.60 -19.04 8.16
C PHE A 556 16.17 -18.64 8.50
N ASN A 557 15.93 -17.35 8.68
CA ASN A 557 14.60 -16.82 8.99
C ASN A 557 13.96 -16.25 7.72
N ILE A 558 12.69 -16.55 7.49
CA ILE A 558 11.94 -16.02 6.35
C ILE A 558 10.63 -15.42 6.86
N SER A 559 10.45 -14.12 6.67
CA SER A 559 9.19 -13.43 6.96
C SER A 559 8.50 -13.08 5.65
N MET A 560 7.30 -13.61 5.44
CA MET A 560 6.59 -13.55 4.17
C MET A 560 5.31 -12.74 4.30
N THR A 561 5.31 -11.54 3.72
CA THR A 561 4.07 -10.79 3.46
C THR A 561 3.43 -11.29 2.17
N ASP A 562 4.28 -11.52 1.16
CA ASP A 562 3.95 -12.10 -0.14
C ASP A 562 4.10 -13.63 -0.16
N ASN A 563 3.46 -14.27 -1.15
CA ASN A 563 3.69 -15.69 -1.38
C ASN A 563 5.12 -15.89 -1.87
N THR A 564 5.77 -16.94 -1.38
CA THR A 564 7.18 -17.20 -1.66
C THR A 564 7.35 -18.63 -2.16
N THR A 565 8.11 -18.80 -3.24
CA THR A 565 8.49 -20.13 -3.76
C THR A 565 10.01 -20.23 -3.84
N PHE A 566 10.60 -21.17 -3.11
CA PHE A 566 11.98 -21.60 -3.29
C PHE A 566 12.00 -22.83 -4.19
N THR A 567 12.62 -22.71 -5.37
CA THR A 567 12.71 -23.82 -6.32
C THR A 567 13.74 -24.87 -5.92
N ALA A 568 14.80 -24.43 -5.23
CA ALA A 568 15.81 -25.24 -4.58
C ALA A 568 16.44 -24.45 -3.42
N MET A 569 17.12 -25.16 -2.52
CA MET A 569 17.82 -24.56 -1.37
C MET A 569 19.19 -25.23 -1.14
N THR A 570 19.81 -25.76 -2.19
CA THR A 570 21.05 -26.55 -2.10
C THR A 570 22.25 -25.73 -1.64
N GLY A 571 22.21 -24.41 -1.82
CA GLY A 571 23.24 -23.48 -1.37
C GLY A 571 23.32 -23.25 0.16
N LEU A 572 22.33 -23.71 0.94
CA LEU A 572 22.28 -23.55 2.40
C LEU A 572 22.95 -24.72 3.16
N THR A 573 24.20 -25.01 2.82
CA THR A 573 24.91 -26.24 3.21
C THR A 573 25.14 -26.45 4.73
N ALA A 574 25.00 -25.40 5.55
CA ALA A 574 25.18 -25.46 7.00
C ALA A 574 23.86 -25.41 7.79
N LEU A 575 22.70 -25.37 7.12
CA LEU A 575 21.41 -25.10 7.74
C LEU A 575 21.03 -26.10 8.85
N THR A 576 20.80 -25.57 10.05
CA THR A 576 20.30 -26.32 11.22
C THR A 576 18.91 -25.85 11.69
N SER A 577 18.50 -24.63 11.34
CA SER A 577 17.19 -24.11 11.71
C SER A 577 16.67 -23.19 10.63
N MET A 578 15.42 -23.40 10.24
CA MET A 578 14.66 -22.48 9.40
C MET A 578 13.39 -22.08 10.13
N THR A 579 13.14 -20.78 10.24
CA THR A 579 11.90 -20.26 10.82
C THR A 579 11.12 -19.48 9.78
N LEU A 580 9.83 -19.77 9.67
CA LEU A 580 8.92 -19.20 8.68
C LEU A 580 7.83 -18.43 9.41
N THR A 581 7.59 -17.18 9.01
CA THR A 581 6.58 -16.32 9.63
C THR A 581 5.80 -15.54 8.58
N GLY A 582 4.64 -15.00 8.98
CA GLY A 582 3.89 -14.03 8.16
C GLY A 582 2.64 -14.61 7.52
N ALA A 583 2.04 -13.81 6.63
CA ALA A 583 0.74 -14.10 6.03
C ALA A 583 0.82 -14.63 4.59
N GLY A 584 1.98 -14.54 3.95
CA GLY A 584 2.23 -15.12 2.65
C GLY A 584 2.29 -16.65 2.70
N ASN A 585 1.91 -17.30 1.60
CA ASN A 585 2.08 -18.74 1.46
C ASN A 585 3.56 -19.06 1.17
N ALA A 586 4.08 -20.16 1.71
CA ALA A 586 5.41 -20.65 1.43
C ALA A 586 5.36 -21.93 0.60
N SER A 587 6.21 -22.03 -0.42
CA SER A 587 6.47 -23.27 -1.14
C SER A 587 7.97 -23.54 -1.12
N LEU A 588 8.38 -24.59 -0.42
CA LEU A 588 9.78 -24.92 -0.15
C LEU A 588 10.11 -26.28 -0.73
N THR A 589 10.85 -26.28 -1.84
CA THR A 589 11.48 -27.50 -2.37
C THR A 589 12.94 -27.52 -1.94
N THR A 590 13.31 -28.49 -1.12
CA THR A 590 14.68 -28.58 -0.57
C THR A 590 15.73 -28.91 -1.63
N GLY A 591 15.33 -29.35 -2.83
CA GLY A 591 16.24 -29.76 -3.89
C GLY A 591 17.16 -30.88 -3.41
N ALA A 592 18.44 -30.91 -3.76
CA ALA A 592 19.39 -31.90 -3.23
C ALA A 592 19.96 -31.55 -1.84
N LEU A 593 19.36 -30.62 -1.09
CA LEU A 593 19.89 -30.18 0.20
C LEU A 593 19.96 -31.38 1.16
N ALA A 594 21.19 -31.77 1.48
CA ALA A 594 21.47 -32.73 2.54
C ALA A 594 21.27 -32.01 3.88
N ILE A 595 20.00 -31.90 4.30
CA ILE A 595 19.59 -31.40 5.61
C ILE A 595 20.45 -32.12 6.65
N ASN A 596 21.40 -31.39 7.23
CA ASN A 596 22.37 -31.96 8.16
C ASN A 596 21.71 -32.15 9.54
N VAL A 597 22.40 -32.84 10.44
CA VAL A 597 21.86 -33.35 11.73
C VAL A 597 20.82 -32.42 12.41
N ASN A 598 19.59 -32.93 12.53
CA ASN A 598 18.49 -32.32 13.31
C ASN A 598 17.99 -30.95 12.82
N SER A 599 18.03 -30.65 11.52
CA SER A 599 17.46 -29.38 11.09
C SER A 599 15.98 -29.26 11.48
N VAL A 600 15.59 -28.09 11.93
CA VAL A 600 14.20 -27.77 12.30
C VAL A 600 13.65 -26.83 11.24
N ILE A 601 12.52 -27.18 10.64
CA ILE A 601 11.69 -26.27 9.84
C ILE A 601 10.51 -25.88 10.71
N ASP A 602 10.42 -24.61 11.09
CA ASP A 602 9.41 -24.12 12.01
C ASP A 602 8.52 -23.05 11.36
N GLY A 603 7.34 -23.48 10.92
CA GLY A 603 6.28 -22.63 10.40
C GLY A 603 5.20 -22.26 11.43
N SER A 604 5.41 -22.52 12.73
CA SER A 604 4.34 -22.35 13.73
C SER A 604 3.77 -20.93 13.84
N ALA A 605 4.52 -19.93 13.36
CA ALA A 605 4.12 -18.52 13.34
C ALA A 605 3.59 -18.05 11.97
N MET A 606 3.42 -18.96 11.01
CA MET A 606 2.76 -18.68 9.73
C MET A 606 1.24 -18.63 9.89
N THR A 607 0.64 -17.70 9.14
CA THR A 607 -0.82 -17.61 8.96
C THR A 607 -1.24 -17.89 7.52
N GLY A 608 -0.31 -17.85 6.56
CA GLY A 608 -0.48 -18.42 5.23
C GLY A 608 -0.23 -19.93 5.23
N THR A 609 -0.38 -20.57 4.07
CA THR A 609 -0.14 -22.03 3.92
C THR A 609 1.34 -22.35 3.71
N LEU A 610 1.81 -23.45 4.26
CA LEU A 610 3.12 -24.04 4.00
C LEU A 610 2.99 -25.25 3.06
N THR A 611 3.66 -25.21 1.91
CA THR A 611 3.98 -26.39 1.10
C THR A 611 5.45 -26.74 1.31
N PHE A 612 5.75 -27.88 1.91
CA PHE A 612 7.12 -28.33 2.17
C PHE A 612 7.39 -29.69 1.51
N VAL A 613 8.54 -29.83 0.84
CA VAL A 613 8.98 -31.07 0.19
C VAL A 613 10.41 -31.43 0.61
N GLY A 614 10.54 -32.44 1.48
CA GLY A 614 11.79 -32.95 2.03
C GLY A 614 12.34 -34.23 1.36
N THR A 615 11.71 -34.71 0.29
CA THR A 615 11.94 -36.07 -0.28
C THR A 615 13.37 -36.38 -0.73
N ALA A 616 14.21 -35.36 -0.91
CA ALA A 616 15.58 -35.50 -1.38
C ALA A 616 16.64 -35.56 -0.26
N ALA A 617 16.27 -35.28 1.00
CA ALA A 617 17.14 -35.51 2.14
C ALA A 617 17.27 -37.03 2.39
N THR A 618 18.47 -37.59 2.35
CA THR A 618 18.69 -39.06 2.44
C THR A 618 19.52 -39.52 3.64
N THR A 619 19.94 -38.58 4.49
CA THR A 619 20.90 -38.85 5.57
C THR A 619 20.27 -38.81 6.97
N ASN A 620 19.36 -37.88 7.25
CA ASN A 620 18.73 -37.68 8.56
C ASN A 620 17.27 -37.28 8.40
N GLY A 621 16.45 -37.62 9.39
CA GLY A 621 15.07 -37.13 9.45
C GLY A 621 14.97 -35.71 9.98
N LEU A 622 13.79 -35.13 9.83
CA LEU A 622 13.51 -33.71 10.00
C LEU A 622 12.47 -33.48 11.10
N LYS A 623 12.60 -32.35 11.82
CA LYS A 623 11.46 -31.79 12.54
C LYS A 623 10.82 -30.70 11.69
N VAL A 624 9.57 -30.87 11.30
CA VAL A 624 8.80 -29.87 10.55
C VAL A 624 7.51 -29.51 11.28
N THR A 625 7.28 -28.22 11.47
CA THR A 625 6.06 -27.66 12.05
C THR A 625 5.39 -26.80 10.99
N GLY A 626 4.12 -27.04 10.67
CA GLY A 626 3.28 -26.12 9.90
C GLY A 626 2.77 -24.96 10.76
N GLY A 627 1.81 -24.21 10.25
CA GLY A 627 1.28 -22.98 10.83
C GLY A 627 -0.22 -23.06 11.11
N ALA A 628 -0.92 -21.94 10.91
CA ALA A 628 -2.38 -21.85 11.03
C ALA A 628 -3.12 -21.99 9.68
N GLY A 629 -2.38 -22.21 8.59
CA GLY A 629 -2.91 -22.40 7.24
C GLY A 629 -3.24 -23.87 6.96
N ASN A 630 -3.87 -24.15 5.82
CA ASN A 630 -4.01 -25.55 5.36
C ASN A 630 -2.70 -25.98 4.72
N ASP A 631 -1.88 -26.72 5.46
CA ASP A 631 -0.50 -27.00 5.06
C ASP A 631 -0.39 -28.31 4.28
N THR A 632 0.64 -28.41 3.45
CA THR A 632 0.99 -29.62 2.70
C THR A 632 2.44 -29.96 3.00
N ILE A 633 2.65 -31.00 3.80
CA ILE A 633 3.96 -31.40 4.27
C ILE A 633 4.30 -32.77 3.69
N THR A 634 5.38 -32.84 2.91
CA THR A 634 6.02 -34.09 2.52
C THR A 634 7.37 -34.19 3.22
N GLY A 635 7.52 -35.19 4.10
CA GLY A 635 8.73 -35.45 4.85
C GLY A 635 9.86 -36.04 4.00
N THR A 636 10.82 -36.65 4.68
CA THR A 636 12.02 -37.27 4.14
C THR A 636 11.84 -38.80 4.05
N PRO A 637 12.76 -39.52 3.39
CA PRO A 637 12.85 -40.97 3.54
C PRO A 637 13.50 -41.45 4.86
N GLN A 638 13.58 -40.61 5.91
CA GLN A 638 14.13 -40.94 7.22
C GLN A 638 13.11 -40.62 8.32
N ALA A 639 13.38 -41.04 9.56
CA ALA A 639 12.48 -40.85 10.69
C ALA A 639 12.25 -39.37 11.04
N ASP A 640 11.06 -38.86 10.74
CA ASP A 640 10.66 -37.47 10.89
C ASP A 640 9.77 -37.22 12.12
N ALA A 641 9.72 -35.95 12.56
CA ALA A 641 8.76 -35.43 13.51
C ALA A 641 7.95 -34.30 12.86
N ILE A 642 6.69 -34.56 12.56
CA ILE A 642 5.81 -33.67 11.80
C ILE A 642 4.70 -33.15 12.72
N LEU A 643 4.58 -31.83 12.82
CA LEU A 643 3.46 -31.14 13.45
C LEU A 643 2.72 -30.35 12.35
N GLY A 644 1.46 -30.69 12.05
CA GLY A 644 0.67 -30.01 11.02
C GLY A 644 0.30 -28.58 11.45
N GLY A 645 -0.36 -28.45 12.60
CA GLY A 645 -0.65 -27.14 13.18
C GLY A 645 -2.15 -26.92 13.33
N ALA A 646 -2.67 -25.80 12.85
CA ALA A 646 -4.10 -25.59 12.74
C ALA A 646 -4.44 -25.40 11.27
N GLY A 647 -5.59 -25.89 10.81
CA GLY A 647 -5.90 -25.93 9.39
C GLY A 647 -6.32 -27.35 8.99
N ASN A 648 -6.71 -27.54 7.74
CA ASN A 648 -6.91 -28.89 7.20
C ASN A 648 -5.63 -29.30 6.50
N ASP A 649 -4.75 -29.98 7.23
CA ASP A 649 -3.39 -30.26 6.77
C ASP A 649 -3.33 -31.55 5.95
N SER A 650 -2.39 -31.64 5.01
CA SER A 650 -2.13 -32.83 4.21
C SER A 650 -0.69 -33.28 4.42
N ILE A 651 -0.50 -34.40 5.12
CA ILE A 651 0.80 -34.86 5.58
C ILE A 651 1.14 -36.20 4.90
N THR A 652 2.30 -36.25 4.23
CA THR A 652 2.95 -37.47 3.76
C THR A 652 4.29 -37.57 4.47
N ALA A 653 4.44 -38.46 5.44
CA ALA A 653 5.67 -38.50 6.23
C ALA A 653 6.87 -39.05 5.42
N GLY A 654 6.61 -39.97 4.50
CA GLY A 654 7.63 -40.57 3.65
C GLY A 654 8.00 -41.98 4.12
N ASN A 655 9.28 -42.34 4.01
CA ASN A 655 9.76 -43.60 4.59
C ASN A 655 10.37 -43.29 5.96
N GLY A 656 10.28 -44.17 6.93
CA GLY A 656 10.88 -43.93 8.23
C GLY A 656 10.04 -44.50 9.35
N ILE A 657 10.41 -44.21 10.58
CA ILE A 657 9.46 -44.37 11.70
C ILE A 657 9.13 -42.96 12.12
N ASP A 658 8.05 -42.43 11.57
CA ASP A 658 7.72 -41.02 11.70
C ASP A 658 6.77 -40.79 12.87
N THR A 659 6.86 -39.62 13.48
CA THR A 659 5.89 -39.15 14.50
C THR A 659 5.10 -38.00 13.91
N ILE A 660 3.79 -38.15 13.85
CA ILE A 660 2.86 -37.21 13.23
C ILE A 660 1.89 -36.71 14.28
N THR A 661 1.85 -35.40 14.49
CA THR A 661 0.79 -34.69 15.21
C THR A 661 0.11 -33.80 14.19
N SER A 662 -1.08 -34.17 13.69
CA SER A 662 -1.70 -33.41 12.60
C SER A 662 -2.24 -32.07 13.09
N GLY A 663 -2.73 -32.02 14.32
CA GLY A 663 -3.17 -30.80 14.98
C GLY A 663 -4.66 -30.55 14.84
N ALA A 664 -5.05 -29.28 14.70
CA ALA A 664 -6.45 -28.87 14.75
C ALA A 664 -7.04 -28.66 13.36
N GLY A 665 -7.98 -29.51 12.96
CA GLY A 665 -8.80 -29.32 11.76
C GLY A 665 -9.24 -30.66 11.21
N ARG A 666 -9.47 -30.73 9.90
CA ARG A 666 -9.73 -32.01 9.21
C ARG A 666 -8.49 -32.40 8.45
N ASP A 667 -7.63 -33.16 9.10
CA ASP A 667 -6.33 -33.45 8.51
C ASP A 667 -6.37 -34.70 7.64
N ARG A 668 -5.45 -34.78 6.70
CA ARG A 668 -5.27 -35.92 5.79
C ARG A 668 -3.87 -36.47 5.97
N ILE A 669 -3.77 -37.64 6.57
CA ILE A 669 -2.51 -38.37 6.72
C ILE A 669 -2.43 -39.40 5.60
N ILE A 670 -1.37 -39.30 4.81
CA ILE A 670 -1.15 -40.10 3.61
C ILE A 670 -0.09 -41.14 3.93
N VAL A 671 -0.49 -42.41 3.85
CA VAL A 671 0.39 -43.56 4.01
C VAL A 671 0.76 -44.05 2.61
N ASP A 672 1.97 -43.74 2.15
CA ASP A 672 2.41 -44.02 0.77
C ASP A 672 3.63 -44.94 0.65
N ALA A 673 4.36 -45.18 1.73
CA ALA A 673 5.51 -46.08 1.79
C ALA A 673 5.13 -47.50 2.23
N THR A 674 5.51 -48.52 1.46
CA THR A 674 5.22 -49.96 1.72
C THR A 674 6.39 -50.71 2.36
N ALA A 675 7.46 -50.01 2.75
CA ALA A 675 8.64 -50.63 3.33
C ALA A 675 8.33 -51.26 4.70
N THR A 676 8.92 -52.43 5.00
CA THR A 676 8.75 -53.16 6.27
C THR A 676 9.26 -52.39 7.50
N ALA A 677 10.02 -51.32 7.29
CA ALA A 677 10.48 -50.40 8.32
C ALA A 677 9.53 -49.22 8.57
N ASN A 678 8.53 -49.01 7.70
CA ASN A 678 7.64 -47.85 7.76
C ASN A 678 6.54 -48.03 8.79
N ARG A 679 6.64 -47.35 9.94
CA ARG A 679 5.70 -47.52 11.06
C ARG A 679 5.39 -46.21 11.74
N ASP A 680 4.59 -45.41 11.07
CA ASP A 680 4.33 -44.04 11.52
C ASP A 680 3.46 -44.06 12.77
N VAL A 681 3.66 -43.09 13.65
CA VAL A 681 2.88 -42.92 14.87
C VAL A 681 2.12 -41.60 14.75
N VAL A 682 0.80 -41.69 14.61
CA VAL A 682 -0.09 -40.54 14.64
C VAL A 682 -0.58 -40.33 16.07
N THR A 683 -0.28 -39.18 16.66
CA THR A 683 -0.43 -38.96 18.11
C THR A 683 -1.79 -38.42 18.54
N ASP A 684 -2.56 -37.82 17.63
CA ASP A 684 -3.74 -37.01 17.93
C ASP A 684 -4.93 -37.25 16.97
N PHE A 685 -4.91 -38.38 16.26
CA PHE A 685 -5.91 -38.71 15.25
C PHE A 685 -7.35 -38.63 15.80
N THR A 686 -8.13 -37.70 15.25
CA THR A 686 -9.51 -37.43 15.65
C THR A 686 -10.49 -38.09 14.70
N VAL A 687 -11.44 -38.87 15.22
CA VAL A 687 -12.44 -39.57 14.39
C VAL A 687 -13.75 -38.81 14.25
N GLY A 688 -14.48 -39.06 13.15
CA GLY A 688 -15.88 -38.65 12.98
C GLY A 688 -16.09 -37.54 11.96
N ILE A 689 -17.30 -36.96 11.96
CA ILE A 689 -17.64 -35.88 11.01
C ILE A 689 -16.79 -34.64 11.27
N GLY A 690 -15.86 -34.41 10.35
CA GLY A 690 -14.89 -33.35 10.49
C GLY A 690 -13.76 -33.62 11.49
N GLY A 691 -13.44 -34.89 11.73
CA GLY A 691 -12.12 -35.31 12.16
C GLY A 691 -11.20 -35.64 10.97
N ASP A 692 -10.12 -36.34 11.27
CA ASP A 692 -9.03 -36.66 10.36
C ASP A 692 -9.33 -37.86 9.45
N ALA A 693 -8.60 -37.92 8.35
CA ALA A 693 -8.68 -38.97 7.35
C ALA A 693 -7.31 -39.64 7.18
N LEU A 694 -7.33 -40.97 7.09
CA LEU A 694 -6.18 -41.76 6.68
C LEU A 694 -6.37 -42.14 5.21
N THR A 695 -5.47 -41.71 4.34
CA THR A 695 -5.49 -42.06 2.92
C THR A 695 -4.32 -42.98 2.58
N PHE A 696 -4.57 -44.03 1.80
CA PHE A 696 -3.52 -44.90 1.30
C PHE A 696 -3.07 -44.47 -0.10
N GLY A 697 -1.77 -44.32 -0.29
CA GLY A 697 -1.16 -43.98 -1.57
C GLY A 697 -1.30 -45.09 -2.61
N THR A 698 -1.00 -44.79 -3.87
CA THR A 698 -1.11 -45.76 -4.98
C THR A 698 -0.21 -46.97 -4.83
N ALA A 699 0.86 -46.92 -4.01
CA ALA A 699 1.69 -48.07 -3.69
C ALA A 699 0.91 -49.20 -2.98
N TYR A 700 -0.20 -48.86 -2.31
CA TYR A 700 -1.12 -49.80 -1.69
C TYR A 700 -2.19 -50.33 -2.66
N LEU A 701 -2.27 -49.76 -3.87
CA LEU A 701 -3.24 -50.09 -4.92
C LEU A 701 -2.54 -50.80 -6.11
N LYS A 702 -2.77 -52.10 -6.32
CA LYS A 702 -2.22 -52.79 -7.53
C LYS A 702 -3.05 -52.48 -8.79
N ALA A 703 -2.36 -52.45 -9.93
CA ALA A 703 -2.80 -51.95 -11.25
C ALA A 703 -4.10 -52.53 -11.86
N ASN A 704 -4.73 -53.54 -11.26
CA ASN A 704 -6.00 -54.10 -11.71
C ASN A 704 -7.24 -53.49 -11.03
N ASN A 705 -7.06 -52.55 -10.11
CA ASN A 705 -8.16 -51.85 -9.46
C ASN A 705 -8.44 -50.52 -10.17
N THR A 706 -9.42 -50.52 -11.07
CA THR A 706 -10.11 -49.29 -11.47
C THR A 706 -10.72 -48.63 -10.23
N ALA A 707 -10.53 -47.31 -10.11
CA ALA A 707 -10.89 -46.47 -8.97
C ALA A 707 -12.10 -46.96 -8.16
N VAL A 708 -11.91 -47.19 -6.86
CA VAL A 708 -12.99 -47.44 -5.89
C VAL A 708 -13.84 -46.18 -5.85
N THR A 709 -15.10 -46.27 -6.27
CA THR A 709 -16.04 -45.14 -6.24
C THR A 709 -16.77 -45.09 -4.91
N ALA A 710 -17.28 -43.92 -4.51
CA ALA A 710 -18.08 -43.77 -3.29
C ALA A 710 -19.30 -44.73 -3.21
N GLY A 711 -19.78 -45.24 -4.36
CA GLY A 711 -20.83 -46.26 -4.42
C GLY A 711 -20.37 -47.67 -4.01
N ASP A 712 -19.08 -47.97 -4.15
CA ASP A 712 -18.47 -49.24 -3.73
C ASP A 712 -18.30 -49.30 -2.20
N LEU A 713 -18.13 -48.13 -1.54
CA LEU A 713 -18.13 -48.02 -0.07
C LEU A 713 -19.53 -48.21 0.56
N ALA A 714 -20.60 -47.96 -0.20
CA ALA A 714 -21.97 -48.03 0.34
C ALA A 714 -22.53 -49.47 0.41
N THR A 715 -21.82 -50.47 -0.15
CA THR A 715 -22.33 -51.86 -0.25
C THR A 715 -21.39 -52.93 0.32
N THR A 716 -20.25 -52.55 0.90
CA THR A 716 -19.29 -53.51 1.45
C THR A 716 -19.53 -53.77 2.93
N SER A 717 -19.71 -55.05 3.25
CA SER A 717 -20.02 -55.56 4.56
C SER A 717 -18.93 -55.19 5.56
N VAL A 718 -19.28 -54.48 6.64
CA VAL A 718 -18.50 -54.53 7.88
C VAL A 718 -18.50 -56.00 8.32
N VAL A 719 -17.41 -56.73 8.06
CA VAL A 719 -17.21 -58.04 8.66
C VAL A 719 -16.85 -57.78 10.12
N THR A 720 -17.89 -57.64 10.95
CA THR A 720 -17.71 -57.77 12.39
C THR A 720 -17.31 -59.23 12.62
N VAL A 721 -16.02 -59.49 12.84
CA VAL A 721 -15.59 -60.82 13.31
C VAL A 721 -16.04 -60.93 14.77
N GLY A 722 -17.28 -61.38 14.94
CA GLY A 722 -17.62 -62.14 16.13
C GLY A 722 -16.66 -63.32 16.20
N THR A 723 -16.05 -63.52 17.37
CA THR A 723 -15.12 -64.59 17.72
C THR A 723 -15.11 -65.80 16.76
N SER A 724 -14.04 -65.92 15.97
CA SER A 724 -13.57 -67.13 15.24
C SER A 724 -14.24 -67.48 13.88
N GLY A 725 -13.48 -67.42 12.76
CA GLY A 725 -13.84 -67.98 11.44
C GLY A 725 -12.86 -67.65 10.30
N ASN A 726 -12.78 -68.53 9.28
CA ASN A 726 -11.99 -68.31 8.04
C ASN A 726 -12.59 -67.15 7.21
N LEU A 727 -11.72 -66.29 6.67
CA LEU A 727 -12.08 -65.15 5.83
C LEU A 727 -11.91 -65.52 4.36
N THR A 728 -12.89 -65.21 3.51
CA THR A 728 -12.81 -65.38 2.04
C THR A 728 -13.36 -64.13 1.37
N GLY A 729 -12.53 -63.41 0.60
CA GLY A 729 -12.95 -62.27 -0.21
C GLY A 729 -13.56 -62.68 -1.57
N ALA A 730 -14.18 -61.73 -2.27
CA ALA A 730 -14.57 -61.89 -3.68
C ALA A 730 -13.44 -61.39 -4.60
N ALA A 731 -13.30 -61.98 -5.79
CA ALA A 731 -12.20 -61.66 -6.70
C ALA A 731 -12.24 -60.19 -7.18
N GLY A 732 -11.10 -59.48 -7.08
CA GLY A 732 -10.91 -58.14 -7.65
C GLY A 732 -11.45 -56.97 -6.81
N GLN A 733 -11.73 -57.15 -5.52
CA GLN A 733 -12.19 -56.08 -4.64
C GLN A 733 -11.27 -55.90 -3.42
N PHE A 734 -11.00 -54.64 -3.06
CA PHE A 734 -10.41 -54.26 -1.77
C PHE A 734 -11.25 -54.83 -0.63
N VAL A 735 -10.65 -55.62 0.26
CA VAL A 735 -11.32 -56.11 1.48
C VAL A 735 -11.03 -55.14 2.62
N PHE A 736 -12.07 -54.51 3.19
CA PHE A 736 -11.96 -53.67 4.38
C PHE A 736 -12.45 -54.39 5.66
N LEU A 737 -11.75 -54.06 6.75
CA LEU A 737 -12.05 -54.19 8.19
C LEU A 737 -12.31 -55.57 8.79
N ILE A 738 -11.23 -56.19 9.25
CA ILE A 738 -11.27 -57.09 10.41
C ILE A 738 -10.83 -56.28 11.61
N THR A 739 -11.69 -56.17 12.62
CA THR A 739 -11.36 -55.59 13.92
C THR A 739 -10.95 -56.70 14.89
N VAL A 740 -9.72 -56.65 15.39
CA VAL A 740 -9.28 -57.54 16.49
C VAL A 740 -9.15 -56.70 17.75
N GLU A 741 -9.97 -57.04 18.75
CA GLU A 741 -10.00 -56.37 20.04
C GLU A 741 -9.08 -57.09 21.04
N ASN A 742 -8.30 -56.32 21.81
CA ASN A 742 -7.54 -56.78 22.98
C ASN A 742 -6.41 -57.81 22.70
N VAL A 743 -5.50 -57.49 21.79
CA VAL A 743 -4.21 -58.18 21.76
C VAL A 743 -3.39 -57.73 22.97
N SER A 744 -3.04 -58.64 23.88
CA SER A 744 -2.28 -58.30 25.09
C SER A 744 -0.83 -57.96 24.73
N GLY A 745 -0.43 -56.68 24.79
CA GLY A 745 0.96 -56.24 24.58
C GLY A 745 1.12 -55.02 23.65
N SER A 746 2.37 -54.71 23.28
CA SER A 746 2.68 -53.65 22.30
C SER A 746 2.26 -54.09 20.89
N LEU A 747 1.69 -53.17 20.11
CA LEU A 747 1.42 -53.38 18.67
C LEU A 747 2.77 -53.66 17.98
N SER A 748 2.99 -54.91 17.59
CA SER A 748 4.30 -55.46 17.24
C SER A 748 4.42 -55.71 15.75
N THR A 749 5.62 -55.53 15.20
CA THR A 749 5.96 -55.87 13.81
C THR A 749 5.99 -57.38 13.54
N ASN A 750 5.95 -58.18 14.60
CA ASN A 750 5.95 -59.62 14.46
C ASN A 750 4.56 -60.08 14.01
N GLY A 751 4.42 -60.37 12.72
CA GLY A 751 3.22 -60.94 12.14
C GLY A 751 2.75 -62.23 12.84
N ASP A 752 3.63 -62.96 13.54
CA ASP A 752 3.22 -64.09 14.40
C ASP A 752 2.31 -63.65 15.54
N SER A 753 2.65 -62.55 16.22
CA SER A 753 1.87 -62.06 17.35
C SER A 753 0.48 -61.56 16.93
N VAL A 754 0.41 -60.94 15.75
CA VAL A 754 -0.82 -60.38 15.17
C VAL A 754 -1.69 -61.48 14.58
N LEU A 755 -1.10 -62.40 13.81
CA LEU A 755 -1.79 -63.55 13.23
C LEU A 755 -2.30 -64.50 14.32
N ASN A 756 -1.49 -64.77 15.36
CA ASN A 756 -1.92 -65.62 16.47
C ASN A 756 -3.08 -64.97 17.25
N ALA A 757 -3.03 -63.65 17.50
CA ALA A 757 -4.14 -62.94 18.16
C ALA A 757 -5.43 -62.94 17.33
N LEU A 758 -5.33 -62.87 16.01
CA LEU A 758 -6.47 -63.00 15.10
C LEU A 758 -7.08 -64.42 15.09
N VAL A 759 -6.30 -65.45 15.42
CA VAL A 759 -6.64 -66.88 15.18
C VAL A 759 -6.97 -67.69 16.46
N THR A 760 -6.63 -67.23 17.67
CA THR A 760 -6.72 -68.04 18.92
C THR A 760 -8.11 -68.43 19.46
N GLY A 761 -9.18 -68.29 18.69
CA GLY A 761 -10.47 -68.96 18.93
C GLY A 761 -10.51 -70.40 18.38
N ALA A 762 -9.61 -71.29 18.82
CA ALA A 762 -9.56 -72.74 18.52
C ALA A 762 -9.37 -73.19 17.04
N GLY A 763 -8.14 -73.56 16.69
CA GLY A 763 -7.78 -74.29 15.46
C GLY A 763 -7.03 -73.42 14.45
N SER A 764 -6.15 -74.00 13.64
CA SER A 764 -5.28 -73.29 12.68
C SER A 764 -6.07 -72.49 11.62
N GLY A 765 -6.48 -71.27 11.94
CA GLY A 765 -7.05 -70.33 11.00
C GLY A 765 -5.96 -69.69 10.15
N THR A 766 -6.12 -69.73 8.83
CA THR A 766 -5.31 -68.99 7.87
C THR A 766 -6.13 -67.82 7.36
N ILE A 767 -5.57 -66.61 7.26
CA ILE A 767 -6.20 -65.54 6.48
C ILE A 767 -6.05 -65.95 5.02
N THR A 768 -7.15 -66.18 4.31
CA THR A 768 -7.12 -66.57 2.89
C THR A 768 -7.72 -65.47 2.01
N LEU A 769 -6.92 -64.89 1.12
CA LEU A 769 -7.34 -63.94 0.09
C LEU A 769 -7.99 -64.68 -1.08
N ALA A 770 -8.87 -63.99 -1.81
CA ALA A 770 -9.57 -64.59 -2.95
C ALA A 770 -8.62 -64.88 -4.11
N ASN A 771 -7.64 -63.99 -4.30
CA ASN A 771 -6.55 -64.13 -5.24
C ASN A 771 -5.22 -63.80 -4.58
N ALA A 772 -4.16 -64.43 -5.08
CA ALA A 772 -2.77 -64.12 -4.75
C ALA A 772 -2.35 -62.67 -5.07
N ALA A 773 -3.17 -61.91 -5.81
CA ALA A 773 -2.90 -60.53 -6.17
C ALA A 773 -3.63 -59.51 -5.28
N ASP A 774 -4.50 -59.98 -4.37
CA ASP A 774 -5.29 -59.09 -3.53
C ASP A 774 -4.43 -58.49 -2.40
N THR A 775 -4.85 -57.31 -1.95
CA THR A 775 -4.25 -56.58 -0.83
C THR A 775 -5.23 -56.55 0.33
N LEU A 776 -4.73 -56.73 1.55
CA LEU A 776 -5.53 -56.62 2.78
C LEU A 776 -5.01 -55.49 3.66
N VAL A 777 -5.90 -54.59 4.07
CA VAL A 777 -5.65 -53.60 5.13
C VAL A 777 -6.59 -53.89 6.29
N PHE A 778 -6.05 -53.98 7.51
CA PHE A 778 -6.84 -54.31 8.70
C PHE A 778 -6.36 -53.58 9.95
N LEU A 779 -7.21 -53.51 10.97
CA LEU A 779 -6.99 -52.74 12.18
C LEU A 779 -6.92 -53.64 13.41
N VAL A 780 -5.91 -53.43 14.26
CA VAL A 780 -5.70 -54.21 15.48
C VAL A 780 -5.56 -53.25 16.65
N SER A 781 -6.29 -53.48 17.74
CA SER A 781 -6.17 -52.65 18.94
C SER A 781 -5.56 -53.42 20.12
N ASN A 782 -4.70 -52.72 20.86
CA ASN A 782 -4.15 -53.18 22.15
C ASN A 782 -4.92 -52.63 23.36
N GLY A 783 -6.03 -51.91 23.13
CA GLY A 783 -6.86 -51.28 24.16
C GLY A 783 -6.57 -49.78 24.40
N THR A 784 -5.40 -49.27 23.99
CA THR A 784 -5.05 -47.83 24.06
C THR A 784 -4.86 -47.20 22.70
N ASP A 785 -4.34 -47.97 21.75
CA ASP A 785 -3.97 -47.52 20.41
C ASP A 785 -4.58 -48.47 19.36
N VAL A 786 -4.62 -48.01 18.11
CA VAL A 786 -5.02 -48.80 16.94
C VAL A 786 -3.87 -48.87 15.95
N GLY A 787 -3.40 -50.08 15.67
CA GLY A 787 -2.44 -50.34 14.60
C GLY A 787 -3.14 -50.60 13.27
N VAL A 788 -2.62 -49.98 12.21
CA VAL A 788 -3.02 -50.16 10.82
C VAL A 788 -2.04 -51.12 10.17
N TYR A 789 -2.54 -52.27 9.72
CA TYR A 789 -1.73 -53.33 9.12
C TYR A 789 -2.04 -53.51 7.64
N TYR A 790 -1.01 -53.86 6.89
CA TYR A 790 -1.03 -54.14 5.46
C TYR A 790 -0.48 -55.54 5.20
N ALA A 791 -1.16 -56.30 4.33
CA ALA A 791 -0.68 -57.59 3.84
C ALA A 791 -0.90 -57.76 2.34
N VAL A 792 0.06 -58.40 1.69
CA VAL A 792 0.02 -58.77 0.26
C VAL A 792 0.25 -60.27 0.16
N GLY A 793 -0.65 -60.98 -0.51
CA GLY A 793 -0.42 -62.41 -0.79
C GLY A 793 0.85 -62.57 -1.63
N GLY A 794 1.82 -63.34 -1.16
CA GLY A 794 3.13 -63.55 -1.81
C GLY A 794 3.08 -64.42 -3.05
N GLY A 795 2.01 -64.34 -3.85
CA GLY A 795 1.76 -65.24 -4.98
C GLY A 795 0.88 -66.45 -4.62
N ASP A 796 0.46 -66.58 -3.36
CA ASP A 796 -0.51 -67.56 -2.88
C ASP A 796 -1.72 -66.88 -2.22
N THR A 797 -2.76 -67.67 -1.94
CA THR A 797 -3.98 -67.16 -1.32
C THR A 797 -3.91 -67.11 0.20
N ALA A 798 -2.89 -67.67 0.86
CA ALA A 798 -2.81 -67.71 2.32
C ALA A 798 -1.80 -66.67 2.84
N VAL A 799 -2.26 -65.71 3.64
CA VAL A 799 -1.37 -64.67 4.18
C VAL A 799 -0.47 -65.26 5.26
N ALA A 800 0.84 -65.26 5.02
CA ALA A 800 1.85 -65.64 5.98
C ALA A 800 2.14 -64.52 6.99
N ASN A 801 2.65 -64.89 8.17
CA ASN A 801 3.15 -63.95 9.18
C ASN A 801 4.16 -62.93 8.61
N THR A 802 5.03 -63.36 7.70
CA THR A 802 6.05 -62.52 7.05
C THR A 802 5.47 -61.51 6.06
N GLU A 803 4.20 -61.64 5.69
CA GLU A 803 3.50 -60.77 4.74
C GLU A 803 2.69 -59.68 5.43
N ILE A 804 2.58 -59.74 6.76
CA ILE A 804 1.86 -58.75 7.57
C ILE A 804 2.83 -57.67 8.05
N ASN A 805 2.52 -56.43 7.72
CA ASN A 805 3.32 -55.27 8.07
C ASN A 805 2.46 -54.24 8.80
N LEU A 806 2.92 -53.78 9.97
CA LEU A 806 2.36 -52.59 10.63
C LEU A 806 2.83 -51.37 9.85
N VAL A 807 1.91 -50.52 9.39
CA VAL A 807 2.22 -49.33 8.57
C VAL A 807 1.99 -48.02 9.31
N ALA A 808 1.02 -48.00 10.24
CA ALA A 808 0.79 -46.83 11.09
C ALA A 808 0.19 -47.24 12.45
N THR A 809 0.41 -46.43 13.48
CA THR A 809 -0.21 -46.55 14.80
C THR A 809 -0.95 -45.26 15.10
N LEU A 810 -2.26 -45.35 15.34
CA LEU A 810 -3.10 -44.25 15.79
C LEU A 810 -3.14 -44.30 17.33
N SER A 811 -2.38 -43.40 17.96
CA SER A 811 -2.22 -43.42 19.42
C SER A 811 -3.40 -42.79 20.15
N GLY A 812 -3.81 -43.40 21.26
CA GLY A 812 -4.94 -42.91 22.06
C GLY A 812 -6.31 -43.08 21.41
N VAL A 813 -6.38 -43.74 20.26
CA VAL A 813 -7.61 -43.98 19.52
C VAL A 813 -8.20 -45.33 19.87
N SER A 814 -9.50 -45.37 20.17
CA SER A 814 -10.21 -46.63 20.43
C SER A 814 -10.73 -47.26 19.13
N LEU A 815 -10.69 -48.59 19.03
CA LEU A 815 -11.27 -49.28 17.88
C LEU A 815 -12.77 -49.02 17.74
N ALA A 816 -13.49 -48.94 18.88
CA ALA A 816 -14.91 -48.63 18.93
C ALA A 816 -15.24 -47.25 18.34
N SER A 817 -14.37 -46.26 18.48
CA SER A 817 -14.60 -44.92 17.90
C SER A 817 -14.34 -44.88 16.39
N LEU A 818 -13.58 -45.84 15.84
CA LEU A 818 -13.43 -46.02 14.39
C LEU A 818 -14.61 -46.76 13.76
N VAL A 819 -15.18 -47.76 14.45
CA VAL A 819 -16.14 -48.71 13.86
C VAL A 819 -17.57 -48.60 14.39
N GLY A 820 -17.78 -47.90 15.50
CA GLY A 820 -19.00 -47.93 16.29
C GLY A 820 -19.83 -46.64 16.22
N GLY A 821 -20.84 -46.62 15.35
CA GLY A 821 -21.96 -45.68 15.42
C GLY A 821 -22.70 -45.52 14.09
N THR A 822 -24.00 -45.21 14.13
CA THR A 822 -24.79 -44.85 12.92
C THR A 822 -24.27 -43.61 12.18
N ASN A 823 -23.23 -42.96 12.70
CA ASN A 823 -22.49 -41.84 12.12
C ASN A 823 -20.95 -42.10 12.09
N GLY A 824 -20.51 -43.34 12.30
CA GLY A 824 -19.10 -43.74 12.28
C GLY A 824 -18.57 -43.81 10.86
N ASN A 825 -18.26 -42.66 10.26
CA ASN A 825 -17.52 -42.58 8.99
C ASN A 825 -16.03 -42.47 9.32
N PHE A 826 -15.38 -43.59 9.65
CA PHE A 826 -13.95 -43.68 9.42
C PHE A 826 -13.75 -43.63 7.90
N VAL A 827 -13.34 -42.47 7.38
CA VAL A 827 -13.14 -42.29 5.94
C VAL A 827 -11.74 -42.74 5.59
N VAL A 828 -11.61 -44.01 5.23
CA VAL A 828 -10.48 -44.48 4.42
C VAL A 828 -10.81 -44.13 2.98
N VAL A 829 -10.04 -43.21 2.39
CA VAL A 829 -10.13 -42.85 0.97
C VAL A 829 -9.15 -43.67 0.16
#